data_AF-A0A846WZ94-F1
#
_entry.id   AF-A0A846WZ94-F1
#
_cell.length_a   1.000
_cell.length_b   1.000
_cell.length_c   1.000
_cell.angle_alpha   90.00
_cell.angle_beta   90.00
_cell.angle_gamma   90.00
#
_symmetry.space_group_name_H-M   'P 1'
#
loop_
_entity.id
_entity.type
_entity.pdbx_description
1 polymer ?
#
loop_
_entity_poly.entity_id
_entity_poly.type
_entity_poly.pdbx_seq_one_letter_code
_entity_poly.pdbx_strand_id
1 'polypeptide(L)'
;MIRSARLLCVLTLLVALTGVPALSGAGLPDAQFVRITVDEVTSRVTDSSPNEVVVRGSVTNFGDRDVSDLDLRIQRAPAVSTSAQLRSDLVADNNVYDTLGRFEPVSKVLKPGEKTAFNVSIPVRPTTTTSGPTLGIDRPGVYPILLNLNGKPAYGGVARLDDSRTLLPVYALPDGDTRAAGTVDKPVTTSPSQVTLLWPLADNPKLAGGVPGGGDSAVRLVDDDLAGSLAPGGRLDGLLAAFEEATRGPDPRHTALRAAACLAIDPDLLVTVQAMTGAYRVSRNPADPRGPTTAGTGSDRASAWLDRLRRVAADSCVVALPFGQVDLEALARSAEPSLQRAALDTPSDVIDSILGVQSVRGVAIPTSGLLLSDGARQLRASDISATVLAATAVGAPARNPGTPSGIVAVGQGLGAAVFDPNVSAALAAMGRLPDGAERGVAPGPTGTVPTASTFTLGEESATMRRQAAVGALAAAALDPTQRYAPPNGWAANTTPDPVARVTGRSALIMPPQVWAAGPADARAVLDALSAQFEAGLAGPRTFRDVVASAQSAGRDPARSADPWQLRQPPGTAASRVPDSIVGAAAAHVRQVDQLGAALLPLPKTPLTPLVYTSPLREDAVRALRWAPSRPAVDGDASLRLTAARASMAAQLSSVQFVSPGGAYTLASDKSPLLIVARNDLPLPIRTKIHWSAPEGVTIDASEVQELPARGTRQIELPTTVDYSRQISVQMTLRTSSDMPLGSPISISVHSNAYGKSLFWITCGAGVLLVLLAGRRLWRRFRGRPDPADADRPAADEHEKRIANSYAAHRPTSSNQHPHEHPEPKDT
;
A
#
# COMPACT_ATOMS: atom_id res chain seq x y z
N MET A 1 -26.88 -35.32 55.07
CA MET A 1 -25.49 -34.88 54.77
C MET A 1 -24.64 -36.14 54.90
N ILE A 2 -24.07 -36.84 53.90
CA ILE A 2 -23.30 -36.47 52.71
C ILE A 2 -23.45 -37.68 51.74
N ARG A 3 -24.55 -37.83 50.98
CA ARG A 3 -24.62 -38.82 49.87
C ARG A 3 -25.47 -38.39 48.68
N SER A 4 -26.39 -37.43 48.84
CA SER A 4 -27.27 -36.98 47.73
C SER A 4 -26.72 -35.81 46.89
N ALA A 5 -25.56 -35.24 47.26
CA ALA A 5 -24.97 -34.09 46.54
C ALA A 5 -23.94 -34.47 45.46
N ARG A 6 -23.47 -35.73 45.42
CA ARG A 6 -22.47 -36.17 44.43
C ARG A 6 -23.08 -36.73 43.13
N LEU A 7 -24.32 -37.21 43.16
CA LEU A 7 -24.99 -37.72 41.96
C LEU A 7 -25.48 -36.60 41.03
N LEU A 8 -25.82 -35.43 41.60
CA LEU A 8 -26.32 -34.30 40.82
C LEU A 8 -25.20 -33.52 40.11
N CYS A 9 -23.97 -33.50 40.66
CA CYS A 9 -22.82 -32.87 40.01
C CYS A 9 -22.16 -33.72 38.92
N VAL A 10 -22.30 -35.05 38.94
CA VAL A 10 -21.77 -35.92 37.87
C VAL A 10 -22.73 -35.96 36.67
N LEU A 11 -24.05 -35.84 36.90
CA LEU A 11 -25.03 -35.79 35.81
C LEU A 11 -25.06 -34.44 35.08
N THR A 12 -24.80 -33.32 35.77
CA THR A 12 -24.66 -32.00 35.13
C THR A 12 -23.33 -31.81 34.41
N LEU A 13 -22.27 -32.51 34.81
CA LEU A 13 -20.99 -32.49 34.09
C LEU A 13 -20.98 -33.40 32.84
N LEU A 14 -21.85 -34.42 32.75
CA LEU A 14 -21.98 -35.24 31.53
C LEU A 14 -22.93 -34.63 30.49
N VAL A 15 -23.89 -33.78 30.89
CA VAL A 15 -24.80 -33.08 29.95
C VAL A 15 -24.18 -31.78 29.40
N ALA A 16 -23.12 -31.25 30.05
CA ALA A 16 -22.36 -30.10 29.55
C ALA A 16 -21.28 -30.45 28.48
N LEU A 17 -21.13 -31.73 28.13
CA LEU A 17 -20.21 -32.22 27.07
C LEU A 17 -20.92 -32.76 25.82
N THR A 18 -22.25 -32.67 25.75
CA THR A 18 -23.04 -33.11 24.59
C THR A 18 -24.06 -32.04 24.20
N GLY A 19 -23.60 -31.00 23.53
CA GLY A 19 -24.45 -29.86 23.18
C GLY A 19 -23.83 -28.86 22.23
N VAL A 20 -22.95 -29.29 21.33
CA VAL A 20 -22.83 -28.60 20.04
C VAL A 20 -23.92 -29.24 19.18
N PRO A 21 -24.87 -28.51 18.58
CA PRO A 21 -25.55 -29.05 17.43
C PRO A 21 -24.45 -29.24 16.40
N ALA A 22 -23.94 -30.46 16.27
CA ALA A 22 -23.42 -30.89 15.00
C ALA A 22 -24.59 -30.64 14.05
N LEU A 23 -24.50 -29.57 13.27
CA LEU A 23 -25.23 -29.48 12.02
C LEU A 23 -24.93 -30.81 11.34
N SER A 24 -25.90 -31.71 11.37
CA SER A 24 -25.92 -32.90 10.53
C SER A 24 -26.12 -32.42 9.10
N GLY A 25 -25.14 -31.69 8.58
CA GLY A 25 -24.85 -31.56 7.17
C GLY A 25 -24.11 -32.82 6.74
N ALA A 26 -24.75 -33.98 6.87
CA ALA A 26 -24.39 -35.13 6.06
C ALA A 26 -25.06 -34.95 4.68
N GLY A 27 -24.76 -33.83 4.03
CA GLY A 27 -24.65 -33.81 2.59
C GLY A 27 -23.22 -34.26 2.32
N LEU A 28 -23.04 -35.44 1.72
CA LEU A 28 -21.80 -35.74 1.03
C LEU A 28 -21.46 -34.51 0.17
N PRO A 29 -20.20 -34.04 0.10
CA PRO A 29 -19.83 -33.09 -0.94
C PRO A 29 -20.36 -33.68 -2.25
N ASP A 30 -21.09 -32.88 -3.04
CA ASP A 30 -21.52 -33.28 -4.38
C ASP A 30 -20.24 -33.77 -5.06
N ALA A 31 -20.13 -35.08 -5.24
CA ALA A 31 -18.90 -35.68 -5.74
C ALA A 31 -18.85 -35.30 -7.22
N GLN A 32 -18.24 -34.16 -7.54
CA GLN A 32 -18.01 -33.78 -8.91
C GLN A 32 -17.03 -34.79 -9.51
N PHE A 33 -17.51 -35.56 -10.47
CA PHE A 33 -16.70 -36.56 -11.18
C PHE A 33 -16.13 -35.99 -12.48
N VAL A 34 -16.80 -35.01 -13.07
CA VAL A 34 -16.46 -34.43 -14.37
C VAL A 34 -16.42 -32.92 -14.30
N ARG A 35 -15.64 -32.30 -15.18
CA ARG A 35 -15.52 -30.85 -15.31
C ARG A 35 -15.69 -30.40 -16.75
N ILE A 36 -16.53 -29.40 -16.97
CA ILE A 36 -16.69 -28.65 -18.21
C ILE A 36 -15.58 -27.61 -18.30
N THR A 37 -14.89 -27.57 -19.43
CA THR A 37 -14.01 -26.46 -19.81
C THR A 37 -14.53 -25.88 -21.12
N VAL A 38 -14.97 -24.61 -21.10
CA VAL A 38 -15.43 -23.90 -22.30
C VAL A 38 -14.26 -23.17 -22.93
N ASP A 39 -14.04 -23.43 -24.21
CA ASP A 39 -12.96 -22.83 -25.00
C ASP A 39 -13.48 -21.65 -25.84
N GLU A 40 -14.73 -21.74 -26.33
CA GLU A 40 -15.38 -20.74 -27.18
C GLU A 40 -16.88 -20.62 -26.86
N VAL A 41 -17.40 -19.40 -26.91
CA VAL A 41 -18.82 -19.09 -26.77
C VAL A 41 -19.16 -17.90 -27.68
N THR A 42 -20.36 -17.89 -28.27
CA THR A 42 -20.87 -16.71 -29.00
C THR A 42 -20.78 -15.46 -28.14
N SER A 43 -19.93 -14.51 -28.55
CA SER A 43 -19.59 -13.35 -27.71
C SER A 43 -20.69 -12.31 -27.60
N ARG A 44 -21.50 -12.17 -28.65
CA ARG A 44 -22.63 -11.24 -28.75
C ARG A 44 -23.55 -11.65 -29.89
N VAL A 45 -24.79 -11.18 -29.85
CA VAL A 45 -25.74 -11.31 -30.95
C VAL A 45 -26.04 -9.93 -31.54
N THR A 46 -25.96 -9.82 -32.86
CA THR A 46 -26.29 -8.63 -33.66
C THR A 46 -27.27 -9.02 -34.76
N ASP A 47 -27.78 -8.04 -35.50
CA ASP A 47 -28.64 -8.28 -36.67
C ASP A 47 -27.93 -9.06 -37.78
N SER A 48 -26.62 -8.86 -37.94
CA SER A 48 -25.77 -9.61 -38.87
C SER A 48 -25.30 -10.97 -38.35
N SER A 49 -25.61 -11.33 -37.10
CA SER A 49 -25.18 -12.60 -36.52
C SER A 49 -26.03 -13.76 -37.06
N PRO A 50 -25.48 -14.98 -37.17
CA PRO A 50 -26.29 -16.18 -37.34
C PRO A 50 -27.34 -16.30 -36.23
N ASN A 51 -28.50 -16.88 -36.53
CA ASN A 51 -29.55 -17.17 -35.55
C ASN A 51 -29.18 -18.36 -34.63
N GLU A 52 -27.96 -18.42 -34.11
CA GLU A 52 -27.48 -19.49 -33.24
C GLU A 52 -26.51 -18.97 -32.17
N VAL A 53 -26.63 -19.55 -30.97
CA VAL A 53 -25.63 -19.46 -29.91
C VAL A 53 -24.86 -20.76 -29.89
N VAL A 54 -23.56 -20.69 -30.07
CA VAL A 54 -22.65 -21.84 -30.15
C VAL A 54 -21.74 -21.84 -28.93
N VAL A 55 -21.57 -23.00 -28.30
CA VAL A 55 -20.64 -23.22 -27.20
C VAL A 55 -19.78 -24.43 -27.51
N ARG A 56 -18.46 -24.26 -27.44
CA ARG A 56 -17.48 -25.31 -27.68
C ARG A 56 -16.56 -25.47 -26.50
N GLY A 57 -16.16 -26.70 -26.26
CA GLY A 57 -15.26 -27.00 -25.17
C GLY A 57 -15.03 -28.49 -25.01
N SER A 58 -14.78 -28.87 -23.77
CA SER A 58 -14.51 -30.25 -23.41
C SER A 58 -15.03 -30.61 -22.03
N VAL A 59 -15.25 -31.90 -21.83
CA VAL A 59 -15.57 -32.51 -20.55
C VAL A 59 -14.42 -33.43 -20.17
N THR A 60 -13.90 -33.26 -18.96
CA THR A 60 -12.83 -34.12 -18.40
C THR A 60 -13.37 -34.86 -17.19
N ASN A 61 -13.19 -36.18 -17.14
CA ASN A 61 -13.47 -36.95 -15.93
C ASN A 61 -12.22 -36.91 -15.02
N PHE A 62 -12.32 -36.21 -13.91
CA PHE A 62 -11.26 -36.13 -12.90
C PHE A 62 -11.54 -37.00 -11.68
N GLY A 63 -12.68 -37.71 -11.70
CA GLY A 63 -13.08 -38.64 -10.66
C GLY A 63 -12.36 -39.99 -10.74
N ASP A 64 -12.78 -40.90 -9.87
CA ASP A 64 -12.20 -42.23 -9.67
C ASP A 64 -12.95 -43.35 -10.40
N ARG A 65 -14.02 -43.03 -11.15
CA ARG A 65 -14.91 -44.00 -11.79
C ARG A 65 -15.41 -43.56 -13.15
N ASP A 66 -15.92 -44.51 -13.92
CA ASP A 66 -16.56 -44.27 -15.21
C ASP A 66 -17.85 -43.45 -15.04
N VAL A 67 -18.09 -42.56 -16.00
CA VAL A 67 -19.35 -41.82 -16.12
C VAL A 67 -19.96 -42.16 -17.48
N SER A 68 -21.22 -42.60 -17.47
CA SER A 68 -21.98 -42.97 -18.66
C SER A 68 -23.04 -41.93 -19.04
N ASP A 69 -23.50 -41.96 -20.29
CA ASP A 69 -24.60 -41.15 -20.82
C ASP A 69 -24.45 -39.65 -20.54
N LEU A 70 -23.31 -39.08 -20.93
CA LEU A 70 -23.04 -37.66 -20.77
C LEU A 70 -23.82 -36.86 -21.81
N ASP A 71 -24.74 -36.04 -21.34
CA ASP A 71 -25.60 -35.19 -22.15
C ASP A 71 -25.50 -33.73 -21.68
N LEU A 72 -25.44 -32.80 -22.61
CA LEU A 72 -25.26 -31.38 -22.33
C LEU A 72 -26.38 -30.55 -22.96
N ARG A 73 -26.80 -29.47 -22.28
CA ARG A 73 -27.78 -28.52 -22.84
C ARG A 73 -27.46 -27.08 -22.48
N ILE A 74 -27.90 -26.15 -23.33
CA ILE A 74 -27.91 -24.72 -23.05
C ILE A 74 -29.28 -24.33 -22.47
N GLN A 75 -29.28 -23.48 -21.45
CA GLN A 75 -30.46 -22.89 -20.81
C GLN A 75 -30.30 -21.38 -20.68
N ARG A 76 -31.41 -20.66 -20.54
CA ARG A 76 -31.43 -19.19 -20.42
C ARG A 76 -32.37 -18.75 -19.29
N ALA A 77 -31.93 -17.75 -18.53
CA ALA A 77 -32.77 -17.00 -17.59
C ALA A 77 -33.34 -15.72 -18.25
N PRO A 78 -34.39 -15.09 -17.69
CA PRO A 78 -34.85 -13.77 -18.11
C PRO A 78 -33.72 -12.75 -18.30
N ALA A 79 -33.93 -11.75 -19.17
CA ALA A 79 -32.97 -10.67 -19.32
C ALA A 79 -32.71 -9.97 -17.98
N VAL A 80 -31.46 -9.60 -17.73
CA VAL A 80 -31.05 -8.86 -16.55
C VAL A 80 -31.82 -7.55 -16.48
N SER A 81 -32.44 -7.30 -15.31
CA SER A 81 -33.28 -6.12 -15.07
C SER A 81 -32.70 -5.15 -14.04
N THR A 82 -31.67 -5.57 -13.31
CA THR A 82 -30.94 -4.75 -12.34
C THR A 82 -29.45 -5.05 -12.38
N SER A 83 -28.62 -4.07 -12.04
CA SER A 83 -27.17 -4.20 -11.93
C SER A 83 -26.72 -5.41 -11.08
N ALA A 84 -27.41 -5.70 -9.98
CA ALA A 84 -27.07 -6.82 -9.09
C ALA A 84 -27.18 -8.19 -9.77
N GLN A 85 -28.13 -8.35 -10.71
CA GLN A 85 -28.37 -9.58 -11.45
C GLN A 85 -27.24 -9.95 -12.41
N LEU A 86 -26.37 -9.01 -12.79
CA LEU A 86 -25.13 -9.29 -13.52
C LEU A 86 -24.21 -10.27 -12.78
N ARG A 87 -24.42 -10.40 -11.46
CA ARG A 87 -23.67 -11.30 -10.59
C ARG A 87 -24.59 -12.35 -9.99
N SER A 88 -25.69 -11.96 -9.33
CA SER A 88 -26.52 -12.92 -8.57
C SER A 88 -27.09 -14.04 -9.42
N ASP A 89 -27.48 -13.78 -10.67
CA ASP A 89 -28.09 -14.80 -11.53
C ASP A 89 -27.07 -15.87 -11.96
N LEU A 90 -25.77 -15.54 -11.95
CA LEU A 90 -24.68 -16.48 -12.25
C LEU A 90 -24.37 -17.44 -11.10
N VAL A 91 -25.00 -17.29 -9.94
CA VAL A 91 -24.92 -18.28 -8.85
C VAL A 91 -26.28 -18.71 -8.32
N ALA A 92 -27.34 -18.18 -8.92
CA ALA A 92 -28.68 -18.57 -8.55
C ALA A 92 -28.90 -20.06 -8.87
N ASP A 93 -29.87 -20.64 -8.18
CA ASP A 93 -30.32 -21.98 -8.46
C ASP A 93 -30.74 -22.13 -9.93
N ASN A 94 -30.60 -23.34 -10.45
CA ASN A 94 -30.91 -23.63 -11.85
C ASN A 94 -32.38 -23.36 -12.23
N ASN A 95 -33.29 -23.25 -11.27
CA ASN A 95 -34.70 -22.91 -11.51
C ASN A 95 -34.89 -21.48 -12.08
N VAL A 96 -33.90 -20.60 -11.94
CA VAL A 96 -33.90 -19.26 -12.56
C VAL A 96 -33.71 -19.36 -14.08
N TYR A 97 -33.11 -20.46 -14.57
CA TYR A 97 -32.89 -20.74 -15.99
C TYR A 97 -34.06 -21.55 -16.57
N ASP A 98 -35.22 -20.90 -16.67
CA ASP A 98 -36.51 -21.52 -17.04
C ASP A 98 -36.63 -21.95 -18.50
N THR A 99 -35.80 -21.39 -19.38
CA THR A 99 -35.85 -21.67 -20.81
C THR A 99 -34.85 -22.77 -21.16
N LEU A 100 -35.39 -23.94 -21.50
CA LEU A 100 -34.62 -25.17 -21.62
C LEU A 100 -34.35 -25.54 -23.09
N GLY A 101 -33.06 -25.64 -23.44
CA GLY A 101 -32.63 -26.31 -24.66
C GLY A 101 -32.77 -27.84 -24.58
N ARG A 102 -32.57 -28.49 -25.73
CA ARG A 102 -32.53 -29.95 -25.82
C ARG A 102 -31.21 -30.47 -25.25
N PHE A 103 -31.24 -31.66 -24.63
CA PHE A 103 -30.02 -32.39 -24.31
C PHE A 103 -29.40 -32.98 -25.59
N GLU A 104 -28.11 -32.70 -25.77
CA GLU A 104 -27.27 -33.22 -26.84
C GLU A 104 -26.26 -34.22 -26.28
N PRO A 105 -26.12 -35.41 -26.88
CA PRO A 105 -25.19 -36.42 -26.40
C PRO A 105 -23.74 -36.01 -26.65
N VAL A 106 -22.93 -36.05 -25.60
CA VAL A 106 -21.50 -35.73 -25.61
C VAL A 106 -20.65 -36.99 -25.65
N SER A 107 -20.93 -37.96 -24.77
CA SER A 107 -20.24 -39.26 -24.77
C SER A 107 -21.09 -40.34 -24.11
N LYS A 108 -21.00 -41.57 -24.61
CA LYS A 108 -21.65 -42.73 -24.01
C LYS A 108 -20.98 -43.17 -22.71
N VAL A 109 -19.65 -43.11 -22.65
CA VAL A 109 -18.84 -43.44 -21.47
C VAL A 109 -17.59 -42.57 -21.49
N LEU A 110 -17.20 -42.04 -20.33
CA LEU A 110 -15.96 -41.30 -20.11
C LEU A 110 -15.24 -41.90 -18.89
N LYS A 111 -14.08 -42.52 -19.11
CA LYS A 111 -13.31 -43.16 -18.02
C LYS A 111 -12.53 -42.15 -17.19
N PRO A 112 -12.05 -42.51 -15.99
CA PRO A 112 -11.16 -41.66 -15.19
C PRO A 112 -9.97 -41.13 -15.98
N GLY A 113 -9.74 -39.83 -15.93
CA GLY A 113 -8.67 -39.13 -16.64
C GLY A 113 -8.94 -38.87 -18.12
N GLU A 114 -10.00 -39.42 -18.71
CA GLU A 114 -10.33 -39.17 -20.12
C GLU A 114 -11.00 -37.81 -20.31
N LYS A 115 -10.79 -37.26 -21.51
CA LYS A 115 -11.31 -35.98 -21.96
C LYS A 115 -12.00 -36.15 -23.31
N THR A 116 -13.19 -35.57 -23.47
CA THR A 116 -13.93 -35.54 -24.73
C THR A 116 -14.33 -34.11 -25.08
N ALA A 117 -14.42 -33.78 -26.37
CA ALA A 117 -14.84 -32.46 -26.85
C ALA A 117 -16.36 -32.42 -27.08
N PHE A 118 -16.95 -31.22 -26.98
CA PHE A 118 -18.35 -30.98 -27.35
C PHE A 118 -18.48 -29.70 -28.20
N ASN A 119 -19.53 -29.66 -29.01
CA ASN A 119 -19.96 -28.49 -29.76
C ASN A 119 -21.49 -28.50 -29.78
N VAL A 120 -22.10 -27.62 -29.00
CA VAL A 120 -23.56 -27.52 -28.86
C VAL A 120 -24.03 -26.18 -29.38
N SER A 121 -25.21 -26.15 -30.00
CA SER A 121 -25.81 -24.91 -30.47
C SER A 121 -27.32 -24.86 -30.24
N ILE A 122 -27.83 -23.64 -30.07
CA ILE A 122 -29.25 -23.40 -29.88
C ILE A 122 -29.67 -22.12 -30.62
N PRO A 123 -30.80 -22.13 -31.33
CA PRO A 123 -31.27 -20.92 -32.00
C PRO A 123 -31.61 -19.80 -31.03
N VAL A 124 -31.28 -18.55 -31.39
CA VAL A 124 -31.56 -17.35 -30.56
C VAL A 124 -33.07 -17.14 -30.43
N ARG A 125 -33.78 -17.18 -31.56
CA ARG A 125 -35.22 -16.98 -31.67
C ARG A 125 -35.84 -17.98 -32.65
N PRO A 126 -37.16 -18.26 -32.57
CA PRO A 126 -37.84 -19.08 -33.55
C PRO A 126 -37.88 -18.40 -34.93
N THR A 127 -37.76 -19.22 -35.98
CA THR A 127 -37.98 -18.90 -37.40
C THR A 127 -38.89 -19.96 -38.04
N THR A 128 -39.34 -19.71 -39.27
CA THR A 128 -40.12 -20.69 -40.06
C THR A 128 -39.41 -22.04 -40.25
N THR A 129 -38.07 -22.03 -40.26
CA THR A 129 -37.22 -23.21 -40.44
C THR A 129 -36.75 -23.83 -39.12
N THR A 130 -37.04 -23.19 -37.99
CA THR A 130 -36.58 -23.66 -36.69
C THR A 130 -37.43 -24.84 -36.22
N SER A 131 -36.80 -25.98 -35.98
CA SER A 131 -37.43 -27.17 -35.39
C SER A 131 -36.84 -27.44 -34.00
N GLY A 132 -37.69 -27.42 -32.95
CA GLY A 132 -37.27 -27.69 -31.57
C GLY A 132 -37.17 -26.43 -30.69
N PRO A 133 -36.58 -26.57 -29.49
CA PRO A 133 -36.48 -25.45 -28.54
C PRO A 133 -35.51 -24.37 -29.04
N THR A 134 -35.76 -23.13 -28.63
CA THR A 134 -34.89 -21.97 -28.88
C THR A 134 -34.63 -21.26 -27.56
N LEU A 135 -33.70 -20.31 -27.56
CA LEU A 135 -33.51 -19.42 -26.40
C LEU A 135 -34.70 -18.48 -26.18
N GLY A 136 -35.62 -18.34 -27.15
CA GLY A 136 -36.80 -17.50 -27.00
C GLY A 136 -36.46 -16.03 -26.76
N ILE A 137 -35.34 -15.55 -27.30
CA ILE A 137 -34.90 -14.16 -27.15
C ILE A 137 -35.69 -13.29 -28.13
N ASP A 138 -36.46 -12.37 -27.57
CA ASP A 138 -37.45 -11.55 -28.29
C ASP A 138 -37.10 -10.05 -28.32
N ARG A 139 -35.97 -9.67 -27.71
CA ARG A 139 -35.48 -8.28 -27.66
C ARG A 139 -33.97 -8.18 -27.34
N PRO A 140 -33.33 -7.04 -27.64
CA PRO A 140 -32.02 -6.68 -27.11
C PRO A 140 -31.98 -6.69 -25.58
N GLY A 141 -30.85 -7.09 -25.02
CA GLY A 141 -30.65 -7.19 -23.58
C GLY A 141 -29.46 -8.07 -23.23
N VAL A 142 -29.19 -8.22 -21.93
CA VAL A 142 -28.17 -9.14 -21.42
C VAL A 142 -28.87 -10.31 -20.78
N TYR A 143 -28.58 -11.53 -21.25
CA TYR A 143 -29.26 -12.75 -20.83
C TYR A 143 -28.29 -13.70 -20.12
N PRO A 144 -28.59 -14.15 -18.89
CA PRO A 144 -27.82 -15.21 -18.25
C PRO A 144 -28.03 -16.54 -18.99
N ILE A 145 -26.92 -17.21 -19.29
CA ILE A 145 -26.86 -18.50 -19.98
C ILE A 145 -26.22 -19.54 -19.07
N LEU A 146 -26.81 -20.73 -19.03
CA LEU A 146 -26.35 -21.88 -18.26
C LEU A 146 -26.08 -23.07 -19.18
N LEU A 147 -24.86 -23.58 -19.14
CA LEU A 147 -24.48 -24.87 -19.70
C LEU A 147 -24.63 -25.93 -18.61
N ASN A 148 -25.48 -26.93 -18.84
CA ASN A 148 -25.75 -27.99 -17.87
C ASN A 148 -25.33 -29.34 -18.41
N LEU A 149 -24.47 -30.04 -17.68
CA LEU A 149 -24.00 -31.39 -17.98
C LEU A 149 -24.62 -32.40 -17.02
N ASN A 150 -25.35 -33.34 -17.59
CA ASN A 150 -25.86 -34.51 -16.89
C ASN A 150 -25.06 -35.75 -17.27
N GLY A 151 -25.08 -36.74 -16.39
CA GLY A 151 -24.54 -38.07 -16.66
C GLY A 151 -24.83 -39.04 -15.54
N LYS A 152 -24.38 -40.28 -15.69
CA LYS A 152 -24.58 -41.37 -14.74
C LYS A 152 -23.24 -41.93 -14.29
N PRO A 153 -22.73 -41.54 -13.10
CA PRO A 153 -21.55 -42.14 -12.50
C PRO A 153 -21.77 -43.63 -12.20
N ALA A 154 -20.72 -44.43 -12.31
CA ALA A 154 -20.78 -45.84 -11.92
C ALA A 154 -21.27 -45.99 -10.47
N TYR A 155 -22.17 -46.94 -10.25
CA TYR A 155 -22.84 -47.20 -8.96
C TYR A 155 -23.78 -46.06 -8.49
N GLY A 156 -24.12 -45.11 -9.36
CA GLY A 156 -25.07 -44.03 -9.11
C GLY A 156 -26.24 -43.97 -10.10
N GLY A 157 -27.15 -43.04 -9.87
CA GLY A 157 -28.23 -42.67 -10.79
C GLY A 157 -27.81 -41.58 -11.78
N VAL A 158 -28.72 -41.19 -12.68
CA VAL A 158 -28.53 -39.98 -13.50
C VAL A 158 -28.54 -38.78 -12.56
N ALA A 159 -27.49 -37.97 -12.64
CA ALA A 159 -27.32 -36.78 -11.85
C ALA A 159 -26.81 -35.64 -12.74
N ARG A 160 -27.01 -34.41 -12.28
CA ARG A 160 -26.25 -33.27 -12.79
C ARG A 160 -24.83 -33.40 -12.25
N LEU A 161 -23.85 -33.30 -13.11
CA LEU A 161 -22.46 -33.53 -12.74
C LEU A 161 -21.62 -32.27 -12.71
N ASP A 162 -21.93 -31.30 -13.59
CA ASP A 162 -21.28 -30.01 -13.62
C ASP A 162 -22.13 -28.97 -14.35
N ASP A 163 -21.85 -27.69 -14.13
CA ASP A 163 -22.47 -26.59 -14.86
C ASP A 163 -21.53 -25.40 -15.09
N SER A 164 -21.86 -24.56 -16.08
CA SER A 164 -21.10 -23.34 -16.35
C SER A 164 -22.02 -22.20 -16.78
N ARG A 165 -21.86 -21.01 -16.19
CA ARG A 165 -22.75 -19.87 -16.40
C ARG A 165 -22.02 -18.68 -16.99
N THR A 166 -22.72 -17.89 -17.82
CA THR A 166 -22.18 -16.64 -18.40
C THR A 166 -23.29 -15.67 -18.80
N LEU A 167 -22.93 -14.51 -19.34
CA LEU A 167 -23.85 -13.51 -19.85
C LEU A 167 -23.74 -13.38 -21.37
N LEU A 168 -24.87 -13.46 -22.07
CA LEU A 168 -24.97 -13.22 -23.50
C LEU A 168 -25.54 -11.82 -23.77
N PRO A 169 -24.74 -10.87 -24.28
CA PRO A 169 -25.25 -9.60 -24.74
C PRO A 169 -25.88 -9.73 -26.13
N VAL A 170 -27.11 -9.23 -26.27
CA VAL A 170 -27.89 -9.19 -27.51
C VAL A 170 -28.08 -7.73 -27.88
N TYR A 171 -27.33 -7.26 -28.86
CA TYR A 171 -27.36 -5.87 -29.34
C TYR A 171 -28.51 -5.65 -30.30
N ALA A 172 -28.80 -6.64 -31.13
CA ALA A 172 -29.95 -6.70 -32.02
C ALA A 172 -30.29 -8.16 -32.25
N LEU A 173 -31.54 -8.44 -32.60
CA LEU A 173 -31.96 -9.79 -32.97
C LEU A 173 -31.48 -10.09 -34.39
N PRO A 174 -31.05 -11.33 -34.68
CA PRO A 174 -30.79 -11.79 -36.04
C PRO A 174 -32.04 -11.61 -36.91
N ASP A 175 -31.83 -11.36 -38.20
CA ASP A 175 -32.92 -11.31 -39.17
C ASP A 175 -33.78 -12.59 -39.09
N GLY A 176 -35.10 -12.42 -39.02
CA GLY A 176 -36.04 -13.52 -38.86
C GLY A 176 -37.30 -13.30 -39.67
N ASP A 177 -37.75 -14.34 -40.36
CA ASP A 177 -38.95 -14.32 -41.21
C ASP A 177 -40.26 -14.28 -40.41
N THR A 178 -40.19 -14.48 -39.09
CA THR A 178 -41.33 -14.47 -38.17
C THR A 178 -41.21 -13.32 -37.17
N ARG A 179 -42.09 -12.33 -37.31
CA ARG A 179 -42.22 -11.21 -36.37
C ARG A 179 -43.42 -11.44 -35.46
N ALA A 180 -43.17 -11.98 -34.27
CA ALA A 180 -44.22 -12.09 -33.26
C ALA A 180 -44.62 -10.69 -32.77
N ALA A 181 -45.89 -10.49 -32.44
CA ALA A 181 -46.35 -9.21 -31.91
C ALA A 181 -45.61 -8.88 -30.59
N GLY A 182 -45.05 -7.67 -30.49
CA GLY A 182 -44.30 -7.22 -29.30
C GLY A 182 -42.79 -7.46 -29.33
N THR A 183 -42.23 -8.09 -30.37
CA THR A 183 -40.76 -8.22 -30.53
C THR A 183 -40.10 -6.88 -30.84
N VAL A 184 -38.96 -6.62 -30.22
CA VAL A 184 -38.12 -5.45 -30.52
C VAL A 184 -36.84 -5.96 -31.16
N ASP A 185 -36.63 -5.73 -32.45
CA ASP A 185 -35.46 -6.31 -33.13
C ASP A 185 -34.18 -5.49 -32.90
N LYS A 186 -34.31 -4.17 -32.71
CA LYS A 186 -33.19 -3.24 -32.53
C LYS A 186 -33.44 -2.28 -31.36
N PRO A 187 -32.40 -1.89 -30.61
CA PRO A 187 -32.51 -0.97 -29.48
C PRO A 187 -32.60 0.48 -29.98
N VAL A 188 -33.03 1.37 -29.09
CA VAL A 188 -33.08 2.80 -29.39
C VAL A 188 -31.71 3.43 -29.18
N THR A 189 -31.16 4.03 -30.24
CA THR A 189 -29.81 4.64 -30.28
C THR A 189 -29.82 6.17 -30.25
N THR A 190 -30.99 6.82 -30.17
CA THR A 190 -31.12 8.29 -30.15
C THR A 190 -30.64 8.95 -28.86
N SER A 191 -30.27 8.16 -27.85
CA SER A 191 -29.75 8.66 -26.57
C SER A 191 -28.72 7.66 -26.04
N PRO A 192 -27.55 7.51 -26.69
CA PRO A 192 -26.58 6.49 -26.36
C PRO A 192 -26.01 6.71 -24.95
N SER A 193 -25.61 5.61 -24.31
CA SER A 193 -24.98 5.66 -22.98
C SER A 193 -23.62 6.35 -23.07
N GLN A 194 -23.32 7.24 -22.13
CA GLN A 194 -22.09 8.02 -22.11
C GLN A 194 -21.02 7.23 -21.36
N VAL A 195 -20.06 6.67 -22.08
CA VAL A 195 -19.05 5.75 -21.55
C VAL A 195 -17.73 6.44 -21.29
N THR A 196 -17.17 6.18 -20.11
CA THR A 196 -15.79 6.51 -19.74
C THR A 196 -15.14 5.26 -19.16
N LEU A 197 -13.96 4.87 -19.65
CA LEU A 197 -13.20 3.73 -19.16
C LEU A 197 -11.93 4.21 -18.44
N LEU A 198 -11.77 3.84 -17.17
CA LEU A 198 -10.46 3.87 -16.53
C LEU A 198 -9.72 2.58 -16.86
N TRP A 199 -8.52 2.67 -17.43
CA TRP A 199 -7.70 1.53 -17.80
C TRP A 199 -6.53 1.39 -16.82
N PRO A 200 -6.65 0.56 -15.76
CA PRO A 200 -5.66 0.51 -14.71
C PRO A 200 -4.39 -0.22 -15.14
N LEU A 201 -3.25 0.46 -14.99
CA LEU A 201 -1.91 -0.12 -15.02
C LEU A 201 -1.32 -0.03 -13.61
N ALA A 202 -1.50 -1.09 -12.84
CA ALA A 202 -0.98 -1.23 -11.49
C ALA A 202 -0.58 -2.67 -11.18
N ASP A 203 0.20 -2.81 -10.11
CA ASP A 203 0.63 -4.07 -9.55
C ASP A 203 0.77 -3.97 -8.02
N ASN A 204 0.92 -5.09 -7.34
CA ASN A 204 1.21 -5.08 -5.91
C ASN A 204 2.58 -4.42 -5.64
N PRO A 205 2.75 -3.65 -4.55
CA PRO A 205 4.01 -2.96 -4.27
C PRO A 205 5.21 -3.92 -4.18
N LYS A 206 6.15 -3.82 -5.13
CA LYS A 206 7.28 -4.75 -5.26
C LYS A 206 8.56 -4.30 -4.59
N LEU A 207 8.76 -2.99 -4.38
CA LEU A 207 9.94 -2.49 -3.67
C LEU A 207 10.00 -3.07 -2.26
N ALA A 208 11.14 -3.64 -1.87
CA ALA A 208 11.37 -4.14 -0.52
C ALA A 208 11.49 -2.99 0.47
N GLY A 209 10.91 -3.17 1.67
CA GLY A 209 10.90 -2.12 2.69
C GLY A 209 12.27 -1.88 3.34
N GLY A 210 12.45 -0.68 3.89
CA GLY A 210 13.61 -0.32 4.70
C GLY A 210 14.85 0.08 3.93
N VAL A 211 14.72 0.47 2.67
CA VAL A 211 15.83 1.04 1.89
C VAL A 211 15.63 2.55 1.78
N PRO A 212 16.48 3.40 2.40
CA PRO A 212 16.41 4.87 2.24
C PRO A 212 16.69 5.32 0.81
N GLY A 213 16.32 6.55 0.49
CA GLY A 213 16.55 7.14 -0.82
C GLY A 213 18.00 7.59 -1.02
N GLY A 214 18.56 7.34 -2.19
CA GLY A 214 19.96 7.68 -2.48
C GLY A 214 20.99 6.86 -1.67
N GLY A 215 22.27 7.17 -1.87
CA GLY A 215 23.39 6.37 -1.35
C GLY A 215 23.74 5.17 -2.23
N ASP A 216 24.64 4.31 -1.75
CA ASP A 216 25.21 3.19 -2.53
C ASP A 216 24.34 1.91 -2.46
N SER A 217 23.13 2.02 -1.90
CA SER A 217 22.23 0.88 -1.69
C SER A 217 21.56 0.49 -3.01
N ALA A 218 21.80 -0.73 -3.47
CA ALA A 218 21.10 -1.27 -4.63
C ALA A 218 19.58 -1.34 -4.38
N VAL A 219 18.79 -1.04 -5.41
CA VAL A 219 17.33 -1.24 -5.41
C VAL A 219 17.02 -2.70 -5.12
N ARG A 220 16.05 -2.94 -4.23
CA ARG A 220 15.63 -4.28 -3.81
C ARG A 220 14.13 -4.47 -4.03
N LEU A 221 13.75 -5.59 -4.63
CA LEU A 221 12.36 -6.05 -4.73
C LEU A 221 12.09 -7.23 -3.79
N VAL A 222 10.82 -7.42 -3.44
CA VAL A 222 10.34 -8.56 -2.62
C VAL A 222 10.25 -9.87 -3.40
N ASP A 223 10.06 -9.78 -4.72
CA ASP A 223 10.01 -10.87 -5.69
C ASP A 223 10.43 -10.37 -7.10
N ASP A 224 10.53 -11.26 -8.08
CA ASP A 224 10.83 -10.92 -9.49
C ASP A 224 9.62 -11.13 -10.42
N ASP A 225 8.41 -11.27 -9.88
CA ASP A 225 7.21 -11.64 -10.66
C ASP A 225 6.84 -10.53 -11.66
N LEU A 226 7.09 -9.26 -11.29
CA LEU A 226 6.86 -8.10 -12.15
C LEU A 226 7.68 -8.20 -13.45
N ALA A 227 8.87 -8.81 -13.43
CA ALA A 227 9.65 -9.03 -14.65
C ALA A 227 8.91 -9.93 -15.65
N GLY A 228 8.15 -10.92 -15.18
CA GLY A 228 7.29 -11.77 -16.02
C GLY A 228 6.05 -11.03 -16.51
N SER A 229 5.47 -10.15 -15.70
CA SER A 229 4.31 -9.32 -16.06
C SER A 229 4.63 -8.31 -17.18
N LEU A 230 5.85 -7.77 -17.18
CA LEU A 230 6.37 -6.83 -18.19
C LEU A 230 6.91 -7.53 -19.46
N ALA A 231 7.15 -8.84 -19.41
CA ALA A 231 7.63 -9.61 -20.55
C ALA A 231 6.58 -9.68 -21.67
N PRO A 232 6.97 -9.91 -22.94
CA PRO A 232 6.02 -10.16 -24.02
C PRO A 232 5.00 -11.25 -23.67
N GLY A 233 3.71 -10.92 -23.77
CA GLY A 233 2.62 -11.83 -23.40
C GLY A 233 2.32 -11.92 -21.90
N GLY A 234 3.08 -11.19 -21.07
CA GLY A 234 2.80 -10.95 -19.67
C GLY A 234 1.54 -10.09 -19.46
N ARG A 235 1.11 -9.96 -18.20
CA ARG A 235 -0.12 -9.25 -17.83
C ARG A 235 -0.06 -7.77 -18.20
N LEU A 236 0.92 -7.03 -17.68
CA LEU A 236 1.07 -5.59 -17.94
C LEU A 236 1.46 -5.28 -19.38
N ASP A 237 2.27 -6.14 -20.02
CA ASP A 237 2.53 -6.02 -21.46
C ASP A 237 1.24 -6.20 -22.28
N GLY A 238 0.45 -7.24 -21.97
CA GLY A 238 -0.82 -7.52 -22.64
C GLY A 238 -1.86 -6.41 -22.49
N LEU A 239 -1.99 -5.84 -21.28
CA LEU A 239 -2.88 -4.71 -21.01
C LEU A 239 -2.48 -3.46 -21.79
N LEU A 240 -1.19 -3.13 -21.82
CA LEU A 240 -0.68 -1.98 -22.58
C LEU A 240 -0.80 -2.20 -24.10
N ALA A 241 -0.51 -3.41 -24.56
CA ALA A 241 -0.60 -3.77 -25.98
C ALA A 241 -2.03 -3.71 -26.51
N ALA A 242 -2.99 -4.23 -25.76
CA ALA A 242 -4.40 -4.19 -26.15
C ALA A 242 -4.91 -2.75 -26.20
N PHE A 243 -4.53 -1.92 -25.23
CA PHE A 243 -4.90 -0.49 -25.22
C PHE A 243 -4.30 0.26 -26.41
N GLU A 244 -3.01 0.08 -26.69
CA GLU A 244 -2.33 0.69 -27.83
C GLU A 244 -3.04 0.32 -29.14
N GLU A 245 -3.31 -0.97 -29.35
CA GLU A 245 -3.95 -1.46 -30.58
C GLU A 245 -5.35 -0.86 -30.76
N ALA A 246 -6.17 -0.91 -29.71
CA ALA A 246 -7.57 -0.46 -29.79
C ALA A 246 -7.70 1.08 -29.91
N THR A 247 -6.65 1.83 -29.57
CA THR A 247 -6.66 3.30 -29.61
C THR A 247 -5.78 3.89 -30.70
N ARG A 248 -5.12 3.10 -31.55
CA ARG A 248 -4.18 3.61 -32.56
C ARG A 248 -4.82 3.81 -33.94
N GLY A 249 -4.49 4.92 -34.60
CA GLY A 249 -4.90 5.17 -35.99
C GLY A 249 -6.21 5.96 -36.14
N PRO A 250 -6.67 6.19 -37.38
CA PRO A 250 -7.74 7.14 -37.69
C PRO A 250 -9.15 6.54 -37.71
N ASP A 251 -9.32 5.23 -37.48
CA ASP A 251 -10.64 4.60 -37.43
C ASP A 251 -11.54 5.34 -36.41
N PRO A 252 -12.78 5.72 -36.77
CA PRO A 252 -13.71 6.38 -35.84
C PRO A 252 -13.91 5.61 -34.53
N ARG A 253 -13.85 4.27 -34.57
CA ARG A 253 -13.95 3.39 -33.39
C ARG A 253 -12.77 3.59 -32.45
N HIS A 254 -11.56 3.64 -33.01
CA HIS A 254 -10.33 3.89 -32.23
C HIS A 254 -10.32 5.31 -31.66
N THR A 255 -10.82 6.29 -32.43
CA THR A 255 -10.96 7.68 -31.95
C THR A 255 -11.97 7.79 -30.81
N ALA A 256 -13.13 7.13 -30.91
CA ALA A 256 -14.12 7.08 -29.85
C ALA A 256 -13.55 6.41 -28.59
N LEU A 257 -12.87 5.27 -28.74
CA LEU A 257 -12.26 4.57 -27.61
C LEU A 257 -11.14 5.40 -26.96
N ARG A 258 -10.28 6.05 -27.74
CA ARG A 258 -9.23 6.96 -27.24
C ARG A 258 -9.82 8.14 -26.47
N ALA A 259 -10.98 8.66 -26.89
CA ALA A 259 -11.67 9.73 -26.18
C ALA A 259 -12.36 9.24 -24.88
N ALA A 260 -12.92 8.03 -24.88
CA ALA A 260 -13.60 7.44 -23.73
C ALA A 260 -12.65 6.90 -22.66
N ALA A 261 -11.45 6.45 -23.05
CA ALA A 261 -10.54 5.73 -22.17
C ALA A 261 -9.44 6.64 -21.58
N CYS A 262 -9.10 6.43 -20.30
CA CYS A 262 -8.00 7.10 -19.62
C CYS A 262 -7.11 6.07 -18.92
N LEU A 263 -5.80 6.11 -19.19
CA LEU A 263 -4.80 5.29 -18.50
C LEU A 263 -4.76 5.70 -17.03
N ALA A 264 -5.15 4.81 -16.14
CA ALA A 264 -5.12 5.02 -14.70
C ALA A 264 -3.88 4.32 -14.15
N ILE A 265 -2.81 5.06 -13.89
CA ILE A 265 -1.49 4.48 -13.62
C ILE A 265 -1.16 4.62 -12.14
N ASP A 266 -0.73 3.52 -11.52
CA ASP A 266 -0.17 3.59 -10.18
C ASP A 266 1.26 4.17 -10.21
N PRO A 267 1.53 5.27 -9.49
CA PRO A 267 2.88 5.82 -9.40
C PRO A 267 3.88 4.85 -8.76
N ASP A 268 3.47 3.95 -7.85
CA ASP A 268 4.40 2.97 -7.26
C ASP A 268 4.89 1.94 -8.28
N LEU A 269 4.01 1.48 -9.18
CA LEU A 269 4.41 0.71 -10.35
C LEU A 269 5.45 1.46 -11.19
N LEU A 270 5.24 2.74 -11.53
CA LEU A 270 6.19 3.48 -12.35
C LEU A 270 7.55 3.68 -11.67
N VAL A 271 7.56 4.01 -10.37
CA VAL A 271 8.80 4.15 -9.60
C VAL A 271 9.55 2.81 -9.58
N THR A 272 8.84 1.70 -9.38
CA THR A 272 9.42 0.36 -9.39
C THR A 272 9.99 0.00 -10.77
N VAL A 273 9.23 0.20 -11.85
CA VAL A 273 9.68 -0.10 -13.22
C VAL A 273 10.86 0.77 -13.61
N GLN A 274 10.83 2.07 -13.29
CA GLN A 274 11.96 2.97 -13.51
C GLN A 274 13.21 2.51 -12.77
N ALA A 275 13.07 2.02 -11.54
CA ALA A 275 14.18 1.45 -10.78
C ALA A 275 14.69 0.12 -11.38
N MET A 276 13.80 -0.70 -11.93
CA MET A 276 14.16 -1.95 -12.61
C MET A 276 14.92 -1.74 -13.93
N THR A 277 14.84 -0.57 -14.56
CA THR A 277 15.64 -0.28 -15.78
C THR A 277 17.16 -0.38 -15.52
N GLY A 278 17.60 -0.16 -14.28
CA GLY A 278 18.97 -0.41 -13.84
C GLY A 278 19.17 -1.80 -13.23
N ALA A 279 20.37 -2.06 -12.72
CA ALA A 279 20.62 -3.29 -11.96
C ALA A 279 19.88 -3.26 -10.62
N TYR A 280 19.07 -4.29 -10.35
CA TYR A 280 18.34 -4.44 -9.09
C TYR A 280 18.51 -5.84 -8.50
N ARG A 281 18.10 -6.00 -7.25
CA ARG A 281 18.25 -7.22 -6.46
C ARG A 281 16.90 -7.71 -5.97
N VAL A 282 16.76 -9.01 -5.76
CA VAL A 282 15.55 -9.63 -5.20
C VAL A 282 15.86 -10.17 -3.81
N SER A 283 15.05 -9.81 -2.82
CA SER A 283 15.25 -10.20 -1.42
C SER A 283 14.88 -11.65 -1.18
N ARG A 284 15.74 -12.40 -0.49
CA ARG A 284 15.39 -13.74 0.05
C ARG A 284 14.73 -13.67 1.43
N ASN A 285 14.79 -12.52 2.08
CA ASN A 285 14.13 -12.25 3.36
C ASN A 285 13.63 -10.79 3.38
N PRO A 286 12.38 -10.52 2.96
CA PRO A 286 11.83 -9.17 2.91
C PRO A 286 11.76 -8.42 4.26
N ALA A 287 11.88 -9.11 5.40
CA ALA A 287 11.91 -8.48 6.71
C ALA A 287 13.29 -7.90 7.10
N ASP A 288 14.37 -8.33 6.43
CA ASP A 288 15.72 -7.85 6.69
C ASP A 288 16.23 -7.01 5.51
N PRO A 289 16.31 -5.66 5.65
CA PRO A 289 16.76 -4.78 4.57
C PRO A 289 18.22 -5.01 4.18
N ARG A 290 19.04 -5.63 5.06
CA ARG A 290 20.44 -6.00 4.79
C ARG A 290 20.60 -7.48 4.45
N GLY A 291 19.50 -8.21 4.38
CA GLY A 291 19.47 -9.64 4.17
C GLY A 291 20.03 -10.07 2.81
N PRO A 292 20.21 -11.39 2.62
CA PRO A 292 20.72 -11.97 1.39
C PRO A 292 19.79 -11.70 0.17
N THR A 293 20.40 -11.51 -1.00
CA THR A 293 19.68 -11.20 -2.24
C THR A 293 20.19 -11.97 -3.46
N THR A 294 19.37 -12.13 -4.48
CA THR A 294 19.73 -12.58 -5.84
C THR A 294 19.68 -11.42 -6.84
N ALA A 295 20.31 -11.57 -8.00
CA ALA A 295 20.19 -10.57 -9.06
C ALA A 295 18.79 -10.64 -9.69
N GLY A 296 18.20 -9.49 -10.01
CA GLY A 296 16.96 -9.43 -10.79
C GLY A 296 17.20 -9.74 -12.27
N THR A 297 16.14 -10.13 -12.98
CA THR A 297 16.23 -10.57 -14.39
C THR A 297 15.49 -9.68 -15.40
N GLY A 298 14.87 -8.58 -14.94
CA GLY A 298 13.87 -7.83 -15.68
C GLY A 298 14.30 -6.51 -16.32
N SER A 299 15.58 -6.13 -16.28
CA SER A 299 15.99 -4.76 -16.67
C SER A 299 15.68 -4.38 -18.11
N ASP A 300 15.95 -5.29 -19.07
CA ASP A 300 15.63 -5.07 -20.47
C ASP A 300 14.11 -5.00 -20.71
N ARG A 301 13.34 -5.84 -19.99
CA ARG A 301 11.88 -5.88 -20.07
C ARG A 301 11.25 -4.61 -19.51
N ALA A 302 11.75 -4.13 -18.38
CA ALA A 302 11.33 -2.87 -17.77
C ALA A 302 11.60 -1.67 -18.67
N SER A 303 12.80 -1.61 -19.28
CA SER A 303 13.17 -0.55 -20.21
C SER A 303 12.25 -0.54 -21.45
N ALA A 304 12.06 -1.70 -22.09
CA ALA A 304 11.20 -1.82 -23.26
C ALA A 304 9.74 -1.47 -22.97
N TRP A 305 9.19 -1.94 -21.85
CA TRP A 305 7.82 -1.66 -21.45
C TRP A 305 7.63 -0.17 -21.10
N LEU A 306 8.55 0.44 -20.37
CA LEU A 306 8.47 1.86 -19.98
C LEU A 306 8.54 2.78 -21.21
N ASP A 307 9.42 2.49 -22.16
CA ASP A 307 9.52 3.26 -23.40
C ASP A 307 8.26 3.12 -24.26
N ARG A 308 7.63 1.94 -24.26
CA ARG A 308 6.33 1.75 -24.89
C ARG A 308 5.25 2.57 -24.20
N LEU A 309 5.19 2.52 -22.86
CA LEU A 309 4.22 3.28 -22.10
C LEU A 309 4.35 4.79 -22.34
N ARG A 310 5.57 5.33 -22.37
CA ARG A 310 5.81 6.76 -22.70
C ARG A 310 5.17 7.16 -24.04
N ARG A 311 5.35 6.34 -25.08
CA ARG A 311 4.75 6.60 -26.40
C ARG A 311 3.22 6.56 -26.37
N VAL A 312 2.64 5.53 -25.74
CA VAL A 312 1.17 5.39 -25.65
C VAL A 312 0.56 6.51 -24.81
N ALA A 313 1.20 6.87 -23.70
CA ALA A 313 0.74 7.91 -22.78
C ALA A 313 0.75 9.32 -23.41
N ALA A 314 1.67 9.60 -24.33
CA ALA A 314 1.79 10.90 -24.98
C ALA A 314 0.50 11.31 -25.75
N ASP A 315 -0.21 10.32 -26.32
CA ASP A 315 -1.42 10.52 -27.12
C ASP A 315 -2.71 10.12 -26.38
N SER A 316 -2.62 9.84 -25.07
CA SER A 316 -3.73 9.29 -24.27
C SER A 316 -4.04 10.16 -23.05
N CYS A 317 -5.27 10.05 -22.55
CA CYS A 317 -5.59 10.56 -21.21
C CYS A 317 -4.83 9.74 -20.17
N VAL A 318 -4.20 10.40 -19.18
CA VAL A 318 -3.52 9.76 -18.05
C VAL A 318 -4.06 10.34 -16.74
N VAL A 319 -4.31 9.50 -15.74
CA VAL A 319 -4.66 9.90 -14.37
C VAL A 319 -3.86 9.07 -13.36
N ALA A 320 -3.45 9.71 -12.26
CA ALA A 320 -2.78 9.04 -11.17
C ALA A 320 -3.75 8.24 -10.29
N LEU A 321 -3.40 6.99 -9.99
CA LEU A 321 -4.00 6.24 -8.89
C LEU A 321 -3.33 6.63 -7.56
N PRO A 322 -3.99 6.38 -6.39
CA PRO A 322 -3.34 6.54 -5.09
C PRO A 322 -2.07 5.69 -4.99
N PHE A 323 -1.00 6.29 -4.46
CA PHE A 323 0.31 5.64 -4.43
C PHE A 323 0.28 4.28 -3.73
N GLY A 324 0.70 3.21 -4.42
CA GLY A 324 0.76 1.87 -3.85
C GLY A 324 -0.60 1.33 -3.39
N GLN A 325 -1.68 1.76 -4.07
CA GLN A 325 -3.06 1.37 -3.79
C GLN A 325 -3.51 1.63 -2.34
N VAL A 326 -2.97 2.67 -1.71
CA VAL A 326 -3.30 3.05 -0.32
C VAL A 326 -4.81 3.18 -0.10
N ASP A 327 -5.30 2.59 1.00
CA ASP A 327 -6.68 2.76 1.46
C ASP A 327 -6.84 4.18 2.02
N LEU A 328 -7.62 5.02 1.32
CA LEU A 328 -7.83 6.41 1.71
C LEU A 328 -8.51 6.55 3.08
N GLU A 329 -9.31 5.57 3.50
CA GLU A 329 -9.90 5.58 4.83
C GLU A 329 -8.86 5.23 5.91
N ALA A 330 -7.93 4.32 5.61
CA ALA A 330 -6.82 4.02 6.51
C ALA A 330 -5.86 5.21 6.64
N LEU A 331 -5.60 5.90 5.52
CA LEU A 331 -4.83 7.13 5.47
C LEU A 331 -5.50 8.26 6.26
N ALA A 332 -6.81 8.39 6.19
CA ALA A 332 -7.54 9.37 6.99
C ALA A 332 -7.47 9.03 8.49
N ARG A 333 -7.64 7.76 8.86
CA ARG A 333 -7.52 7.30 10.26
C ARG A 333 -6.11 7.44 10.84
N SER A 334 -5.06 7.46 10.01
CA SER A 334 -3.71 7.69 10.51
C SER A 334 -3.53 9.09 11.07
N ALA A 335 -4.29 10.07 10.57
CA ALA A 335 -4.21 11.49 10.92
C ALA A 335 -2.78 12.08 10.78
N GLU A 336 -1.97 11.54 9.86
CA GLU A 336 -0.58 11.97 9.64
C GLU A 336 -0.44 12.76 8.32
N PRO A 337 -0.19 14.09 8.37
CA PRO A 337 -0.08 14.93 7.18
C PRO A 337 1.03 14.52 6.21
N SER A 338 2.13 13.95 6.72
CA SER A 338 3.22 13.50 5.86
C SER A 338 2.86 12.27 5.03
N LEU A 339 2.12 11.30 5.59
CA LEU A 339 1.58 10.17 4.82
C LEU A 339 0.59 10.66 3.77
N GLN A 340 -0.25 11.61 4.12
CA GLN A 340 -1.27 12.16 3.23
C GLN A 340 -0.65 12.80 1.98
N ARG A 341 0.35 13.67 2.18
CA ARG A 341 1.08 14.31 1.06
C ARG A 341 1.79 13.28 0.18
N ALA A 342 2.42 12.28 0.77
CA ALA A 342 3.10 11.22 0.03
C ALA A 342 2.13 10.32 -0.76
N ALA A 343 0.90 10.19 -0.30
CA ALA A 343 -0.13 9.35 -0.93
C ALA A 343 -0.94 10.07 -2.02
N LEU A 344 -1.16 11.39 -1.89
CA LEU A 344 -2.15 12.14 -2.68
C LEU A 344 -1.59 13.32 -3.48
N ASP A 345 -0.58 14.02 -2.98
CA ASP A 345 -0.09 15.25 -3.61
C ASP A 345 0.99 14.96 -4.66
N THR A 346 1.91 14.05 -4.34
CA THR A 346 3.05 13.67 -5.19
C THR A 346 2.74 12.73 -6.38
N PRO A 347 1.70 11.86 -6.38
CA PRO A 347 1.46 10.88 -7.46
C PRO A 347 1.45 11.44 -8.88
N SER A 348 0.76 12.56 -9.09
CA SER A 348 0.63 13.15 -10.43
C SER A 348 1.97 13.70 -10.93
N ASP A 349 2.78 14.28 -10.04
CA ASP A 349 4.11 14.80 -10.38
C ASP A 349 5.08 13.66 -10.73
N VAL A 350 5.00 12.52 -10.02
CA VAL A 350 5.79 11.32 -10.34
C VAL A 350 5.46 10.81 -11.73
N ILE A 351 4.16 10.67 -12.07
CA ILE A 351 3.72 10.20 -13.39
C ILE A 351 4.14 11.17 -14.48
N ASP A 352 3.86 12.46 -14.32
CA ASP A 352 4.17 13.49 -15.31
C ASP A 352 5.68 13.56 -15.60
N SER A 353 6.50 13.42 -14.55
CA SER A 353 7.96 13.42 -14.66
C SER A 353 8.52 12.18 -15.37
N ILE A 354 8.03 10.97 -15.03
CA ILE A 354 8.55 9.72 -15.62
C ILE A 354 8.08 9.54 -17.07
N LEU A 355 6.83 9.92 -17.37
CA LEU A 355 6.20 9.70 -18.68
C LEU A 355 6.32 10.91 -19.62
N GLY A 356 6.57 12.12 -19.11
CA GLY A 356 6.63 13.33 -19.92
C GLY A 356 5.25 13.81 -20.41
N VAL A 357 4.21 13.68 -19.57
CA VAL A 357 2.81 13.99 -19.91
C VAL A 357 2.18 14.99 -18.93
N GLN A 358 0.95 15.42 -19.21
CA GLN A 358 0.11 16.17 -18.26
C GLN A 358 -1.10 15.33 -17.85
N SER A 359 -1.02 14.72 -16.67
CA SER A 359 -2.09 13.92 -16.09
C SER A 359 -3.30 14.76 -15.64
N VAL A 360 -4.45 14.11 -15.54
CA VAL A 360 -5.69 14.68 -14.99
C VAL A 360 -5.54 14.85 -13.47
N ARG A 361 -5.81 16.06 -12.97
CA ARG A 361 -5.60 16.45 -11.56
C ARG A 361 -6.91 16.83 -10.85
N GLY A 362 -6.83 16.98 -9.53
CA GLY A 362 -7.96 17.41 -8.70
C GLY A 362 -9.03 16.33 -8.51
N VAL A 363 -8.66 15.07 -8.70
CA VAL A 363 -9.50 13.88 -8.52
C VAL A 363 -8.76 12.81 -7.72
N ALA A 364 -9.45 12.13 -6.80
CA ALA A 364 -8.95 10.91 -6.17
C ALA A 364 -9.73 9.68 -6.66
N ILE A 365 -9.04 8.55 -6.81
CA ILE A 365 -9.64 7.27 -7.25
C ILE A 365 -9.36 6.22 -6.15
N PRO A 366 -10.17 6.16 -5.08
CA PRO A 366 -9.99 5.16 -4.02
C PRO A 366 -9.96 3.73 -4.57
N THR A 367 -8.98 2.92 -4.17
CA THR A 367 -8.81 1.52 -4.63
C THR A 367 -10.04 0.66 -4.40
N SER A 368 -10.70 0.84 -3.25
CA SER A 368 -11.92 0.13 -2.90
C SER A 368 -13.18 0.66 -3.60
N GLY A 369 -13.13 1.87 -4.17
CA GLY A 369 -14.29 2.65 -4.61
C GLY A 369 -15.13 3.22 -3.45
N LEU A 370 -14.62 3.16 -2.22
CA LEU A 370 -15.28 3.67 -1.01
C LEU A 370 -14.58 4.94 -0.51
N LEU A 371 -15.39 5.87 -0.01
CA LEU A 371 -14.96 7.03 0.76
C LEU A 371 -15.99 7.28 1.86
N LEU A 372 -15.54 7.64 3.05
CA LEU A 372 -16.35 8.04 4.19
C LEU A 372 -16.02 9.49 4.58
N SER A 373 -16.69 10.00 5.61
CA SER A 373 -16.56 11.39 6.04
C SER A 373 -15.13 11.80 6.36
N ASP A 374 -14.31 10.92 6.93
CA ASP A 374 -12.92 11.23 7.30
C ASP A 374 -12.03 11.33 6.06
N GLY A 375 -12.11 10.35 5.15
CA GLY A 375 -11.46 10.43 3.84
C GLY A 375 -11.90 11.66 3.03
N ALA A 376 -13.18 12.01 3.04
CA ALA A 376 -13.68 13.19 2.35
C ALA A 376 -13.19 14.52 2.95
N ARG A 377 -12.99 14.61 4.27
CA ARG A 377 -12.28 15.75 4.87
C ARG A 377 -10.83 15.81 4.39
N GLN A 378 -10.19 14.65 4.32
CA GLN A 378 -8.79 14.54 3.92
C GLN A 378 -8.57 14.98 2.46
N LEU A 379 -9.38 14.51 1.53
CA LEU A 379 -9.27 14.90 0.12
C LEU A 379 -9.34 16.43 -0.03
N ARG A 380 -10.24 17.08 0.70
CA ARG A 380 -10.37 18.55 0.68
C ARG A 380 -9.15 19.26 1.27
N ALA A 381 -8.52 18.69 2.31
CA ALA A 381 -7.29 19.23 2.87
C ALA A 381 -6.10 19.15 1.88
N SER A 382 -6.18 18.27 0.89
CA SER A 382 -5.23 18.13 -0.23
C SER A 382 -5.72 18.82 -1.52
N ASP A 383 -6.65 19.78 -1.44
CA ASP A 383 -7.23 20.51 -2.58
C ASP A 383 -7.89 19.62 -3.66
N ILE A 384 -8.30 18.40 -3.30
CA ILE A 384 -9.03 17.48 -4.17
C ILE A 384 -10.54 17.75 -4.02
N SER A 385 -11.19 18.07 -5.15
CA SER A 385 -12.61 18.42 -5.21
C SER A 385 -13.47 17.47 -6.05
N ALA A 386 -12.86 16.42 -6.62
CA ALA A 386 -13.57 15.30 -7.24
C ALA A 386 -13.08 13.95 -6.71
N THR A 387 -13.94 12.94 -6.75
CA THR A 387 -13.58 11.55 -6.45
C THR A 387 -14.38 10.56 -7.31
N VAL A 388 -13.91 9.32 -7.42
CA VAL A 388 -14.63 8.22 -8.09
C VAL A 388 -15.10 7.21 -7.05
N LEU A 389 -16.40 6.96 -6.96
CA LEU A 389 -17.01 6.09 -5.94
C LEU A 389 -17.91 5.03 -6.54
N ALA A 390 -18.06 3.90 -5.86
CA ALA A 390 -19.09 2.94 -6.23
C ALA A 390 -20.48 3.52 -5.95
N ALA A 391 -21.46 3.24 -6.81
CA ALA A 391 -22.85 3.66 -6.60
C ALA A 391 -23.43 3.14 -5.26
N THR A 392 -22.94 2.00 -4.76
CA THR A 392 -23.34 1.43 -3.46
C THR A 392 -22.74 2.18 -2.26
N ALA A 393 -21.65 2.92 -2.45
CA ALA A 393 -20.98 3.71 -1.42
C ALA A 393 -21.61 5.09 -1.17
N VAL A 394 -22.64 5.45 -1.94
CA VAL A 394 -23.41 6.69 -1.76
C VAL A 394 -24.87 6.39 -1.44
N GLY A 395 -25.47 7.25 -0.62
CA GLY A 395 -26.88 7.23 -0.25
C GLY A 395 -27.60 8.47 -0.79
N ALA A 396 -28.73 8.24 -1.46
CA ALA A 396 -29.57 9.30 -2.01
C ALA A 396 -30.08 10.26 -0.91
N PRO A 397 -30.10 11.58 -1.17
CA PRO A 397 -30.70 12.55 -0.27
C PRO A 397 -32.24 12.44 -0.29
N ALA A 398 -32.89 12.97 0.75
CA ALA A 398 -34.33 12.85 0.90
C ALA A 398 -35.13 13.64 -0.15
N ARG A 399 -34.63 14.82 -0.57
CA ARG A 399 -35.36 15.71 -1.49
C ARG A 399 -35.13 15.39 -2.95
N ASN A 400 -34.00 14.77 -3.30
CA ASN A 400 -33.66 14.46 -4.69
C ASN A 400 -33.02 13.07 -4.83
N PRO A 401 -33.84 12.00 -4.90
CA PRO A 401 -33.33 10.65 -4.79
C PRO A 401 -32.63 10.10 -6.05
N GLY A 402 -32.47 10.89 -7.12
CA GLY A 402 -31.90 10.43 -8.39
C GLY A 402 -31.05 11.49 -9.09
N THR A 403 -29.96 11.05 -9.72
CA THR A 403 -29.05 11.91 -10.51
C THR A 403 -28.60 11.14 -11.76
N PRO A 404 -29.40 11.07 -12.84
CA PRO A 404 -29.17 10.12 -13.95
C PRO A 404 -27.95 10.43 -14.86
N SER A 405 -26.99 11.21 -14.35
CA SER A 405 -25.72 11.58 -14.99
C SER A 405 -24.50 10.87 -14.40
N GLY A 406 -24.68 10.04 -13.35
CA GLY A 406 -23.57 9.42 -12.63
C GLY A 406 -22.74 10.42 -11.82
N ILE A 407 -23.23 11.64 -11.58
CA ILE A 407 -22.50 12.70 -10.88
C ILE A 407 -23.31 13.16 -9.67
N VAL A 408 -22.71 13.08 -8.48
CA VAL A 408 -23.33 13.46 -7.20
C VAL A 408 -22.48 14.46 -6.43
N ALA A 409 -23.12 15.32 -5.64
CA ALA A 409 -22.43 16.14 -4.65
C ALA A 409 -22.43 15.39 -3.32
N VAL A 410 -21.26 15.17 -2.71
CA VAL A 410 -21.13 14.45 -1.43
C VAL A 410 -20.82 15.39 -0.25
N GLY A 411 -21.02 16.69 -0.48
CA GLY A 411 -21.00 17.75 0.53
C GLY A 411 -19.70 18.56 0.57
N GLN A 412 -19.82 19.80 1.08
CA GLN A 412 -18.70 20.67 1.44
C GLN A 412 -17.66 20.90 0.32
N GLY A 413 -18.11 21.06 -0.93
CA GLY A 413 -17.22 21.33 -2.07
C GLY A 413 -16.72 20.09 -2.83
N LEU A 414 -17.05 18.87 -2.37
CA LEU A 414 -16.63 17.62 -2.99
C LEU A 414 -17.76 17.00 -3.84
N GLY A 415 -17.46 16.69 -5.10
CA GLY A 415 -18.33 15.89 -5.95
C GLY A 415 -17.75 14.53 -6.25
N ALA A 416 -18.61 13.56 -6.58
CA ALA A 416 -18.22 12.22 -6.95
C ALA A 416 -18.82 11.83 -8.31
N ALA A 417 -18.00 11.18 -9.13
CA ALA A 417 -18.46 10.38 -10.25
C ALA A 417 -18.68 8.95 -9.76
N VAL A 418 -19.85 8.37 -10.05
CA VAL A 418 -20.18 7.02 -9.58
C VAL A 418 -20.04 5.98 -10.68
N PHE A 419 -19.59 4.79 -10.31
CA PHE A 419 -19.51 3.62 -11.18
C PHE A 419 -20.38 2.47 -10.66
N ASP A 420 -20.72 1.53 -11.55
CA ASP A 420 -21.40 0.29 -11.19
C ASP A 420 -20.41 -0.74 -10.60
N PRO A 421 -20.53 -1.08 -9.30
CA PRO A 421 -19.63 -2.04 -8.68
C PRO A 421 -19.80 -3.47 -9.19
N ASN A 422 -20.96 -3.87 -9.72
CA ASN A 422 -21.21 -5.21 -10.25
C ASN A 422 -20.53 -5.43 -11.60
N VAL A 423 -20.48 -4.40 -12.45
CA VAL A 423 -19.65 -4.41 -13.68
C VAL A 423 -18.18 -4.55 -13.31
N SER A 424 -17.73 -3.79 -12.30
CA SER A 424 -16.36 -3.85 -11.81
C SER A 424 -16.01 -5.22 -11.22
N ALA A 425 -16.94 -5.88 -10.52
CA ALA A 425 -16.78 -7.26 -10.05
C ALA A 425 -16.73 -8.29 -11.19
N ALA A 426 -17.52 -8.12 -12.24
CA ALA A 426 -17.45 -9.00 -13.40
C ALA A 426 -16.06 -8.92 -14.07
N LEU A 427 -15.52 -7.71 -14.20
CA LEU A 427 -14.14 -7.49 -14.69
C LEU A 427 -13.09 -8.10 -13.75
N ALA A 428 -13.30 -7.99 -12.43
CA ALA A 428 -12.42 -8.56 -11.41
C ALA A 428 -12.36 -10.09 -11.44
N ALA A 429 -13.37 -10.75 -12.00
CA ALA A 429 -13.42 -12.21 -12.15
C ALA A 429 -12.60 -12.73 -13.35
N MET A 430 -12.17 -11.85 -14.27
CA MET A 430 -11.36 -12.26 -15.42
C MET A 430 -9.94 -12.67 -15.02
N GLY A 431 -9.22 -13.31 -15.93
CA GLY A 431 -7.88 -13.82 -15.71
C GLY A 431 -7.82 -15.31 -15.40
N ARG A 432 -6.60 -15.83 -15.35
CA ARG A 432 -6.32 -17.22 -14.98
C ARG A 432 -6.32 -17.38 -13.46
N LEU A 433 -6.79 -18.53 -12.99
CA LEU A 433 -6.71 -18.92 -11.57
C LEU A 433 -5.28 -19.38 -11.21
N PRO A 434 -4.92 -19.45 -9.92
CA PRO A 434 -3.53 -19.28 -9.46
C PRO A 434 -2.50 -20.39 -9.71
N ASP A 435 -2.67 -21.32 -10.65
CA ASP A 435 -1.57 -22.21 -11.02
C ASP A 435 -0.56 -21.43 -11.88
N GLY A 436 0.34 -20.70 -11.21
CA GLY A 436 1.36 -19.84 -11.81
C GLY A 436 1.00 -18.35 -11.94
N ALA A 437 -0.04 -17.86 -11.25
CA ALA A 437 -0.36 -16.44 -11.20
C ALA A 437 0.57 -15.67 -10.25
N GLU A 438 0.86 -14.41 -10.59
CA GLU A 438 1.60 -13.48 -9.75
C GLU A 438 0.98 -13.37 -8.34
N ARG A 439 1.82 -13.43 -7.30
CA ARG A 439 1.32 -13.43 -5.91
C ARG A 439 0.50 -12.16 -5.62
N GLY A 440 -0.71 -12.37 -5.10
CA GLY A 440 -1.63 -11.28 -4.77
C GLY A 440 -2.36 -10.67 -5.98
N VAL A 441 -2.21 -11.25 -7.18
CA VAL A 441 -2.97 -10.90 -8.38
C VAL A 441 -3.88 -12.08 -8.70
N ALA A 442 -5.09 -12.07 -8.13
CA ALA A 442 -6.06 -13.14 -8.31
C ALA A 442 -7.40 -12.58 -8.78
N PRO A 443 -8.14 -13.32 -9.63
CA PRO A 443 -9.54 -13.05 -9.85
C PRO A 443 -10.28 -13.03 -8.52
N GLY A 444 -11.12 -12.03 -8.26
CA GLY A 444 -11.70 -11.89 -6.92
C GLY A 444 -12.67 -10.74 -6.73
N PRO A 445 -13.18 -10.56 -5.49
CA PRO A 445 -14.16 -9.52 -5.19
C PRO A 445 -13.53 -8.12 -5.24
N THR A 446 -14.36 -7.09 -5.42
CA THR A 446 -13.96 -5.68 -5.29
C THR A 446 -14.45 -5.12 -3.97
N GLY A 447 -13.84 -4.03 -3.49
CA GLY A 447 -14.06 -3.55 -2.11
C GLY A 447 -15.45 -3.01 -1.79
N THR A 448 -16.27 -2.76 -2.80
CA THR A 448 -17.62 -2.20 -2.67
C THR A 448 -18.72 -3.16 -3.14
N VAL A 449 -18.35 -4.40 -3.47
CA VAL A 449 -19.28 -5.45 -3.86
C VAL A 449 -19.71 -6.24 -2.61
N PRO A 450 -21.03 -6.37 -2.35
CA PRO A 450 -21.52 -7.15 -1.22
C PRO A 450 -21.05 -8.61 -1.28
N THR A 451 -20.79 -9.23 -0.14
CA THR A 451 -20.35 -10.65 -0.05
C THR A 451 -21.33 -11.61 -0.74
N ALA A 452 -22.63 -11.30 -0.70
CA ALA A 452 -23.66 -12.08 -1.40
C ALA A 452 -23.51 -12.09 -2.94
N SER A 453 -22.68 -11.20 -3.49
CA SER A 453 -22.36 -11.09 -4.92
C SER A 453 -20.94 -11.58 -5.26
N THR A 454 -20.28 -12.23 -4.29
CA THR A 454 -18.93 -12.81 -4.43
C THR A 454 -19.03 -14.34 -4.48
N PHE A 455 -18.31 -14.98 -5.42
CA PHE A 455 -18.53 -16.38 -5.77
C PHE A 455 -17.22 -17.16 -5.97
N THR A 456 -17.30 -18.49 -5.92
CA THR A 456 -16.16 -19.38 -6.14
C THR A 456 -15.80 -19.42 -7.62
N LEU A 457 -14.75 -18.69 -8.00
CA LEU A 457 -14.32 -18.62 -9.41
C LEU A 457 -13.63 -19.91 -9.89
N GLY A 458 -13.24 -20.78 -8.95
CA GLY A 458 -12.49 -22.04 -9.14
C GLY A 458 -13.15 -23.04 -10.09
N GLU A 459 -14.47 -22.97 -10.21
CA GLU A 459 -15.29 -23.93 -10.93
C GLU A 459 -15.62 -23.44 -12.36
N GLU A 460 -15.33 -22.18 -12.68
CA GLU A 460 -15.61 -21.61 -14.00
C GLU A 460 -14.38 -21.60 -14.92
N SER A 461 -14.60 -21.74 -16.23
CA SER A 461 -13.54 -21.52 -17.22
C SER A 461 -13.22 -20.02 -17.37
N ALA A 462 -11.98 -19.69 -17.71
CA ALA A 462 -11.57 -18.31 -17.95
C ALA A 462 -12.38 -17.64 -19.08
N THR A 463 -12.75 -18.41 -20.11
CA THR A 463 -13.59 -17.96 -21.22
C THR A 463 -14.97 -17.52 -20.75
N MET A 464 -15.63 -18.30 -19.88
CA MET A 464 -16.96 -17.96 -19.37
C MET A 464 -16.95 -16.73 -18.47
N ARG A 465 -15.90 -16.56 -17.64
CA ARG A 465 -15.71 -15.35 -16.83
C ARG A 465 -15.48 -14.11 -17.69
N ARG A 466 -14.65 -14.21 -18.74
CA ARG A 466 -14.46 -13.15 -19.72
C ARG A 466 -15.77 -12.80 -20.41
N GLN A 467 -16.53 -13.79 -20.84
CA GLN A 467 -17.81 -13.57 -21.49
C GLN A 467 -18.83 -12.92 -20.55
N ALA A 468 -18.84 -13.29 -19.27
CA ALA A 468 -19.68 -12.63 -18.26
C ALA A 468 -19.29 -11.15 -18.09
N ALA A 469 -17.99 -10.83 -18.09
CA ALA A 469 -17.52 -9.44 -18.03
C ALA A 469 -17.93 -8.64 -19.29
N VAL A 470 -17.83 -9.23 -20.47
CA VAL A 470 -18.30 -8.62 -21.74
C VAL A 470 -19.81 -8.36 -21.70
N GLY A 471 -20.60 -9.32 -21.22
CA GLY A 471 -22.04 -9.13 -21.01
C GLY A 471 -22.35 -8.03 -19.98
N ALA A 472 -21.61 -7.95 -18.89
CA ALA A 472 -21.77 -6.90 -17.89
C ALA A 472 -21.44 -5.50 -18.42
N LEU A 473 -20.41 -5.35 -19.27
CA LEU A 473 -20.09 -4.08 -19.93
C LEU A 473 -21.21 -3.61 -20.87
N ALA A 474 -21.93 -4.54 -21.48
CA ALA A 474 -23.06 -4.23 -22.35
C ALA A 474 -24.31 -3.79 -21.58
N ALA A 475 -24.42 -4.13 -20.29
CA ALA A 475 -25.64 -3.92 -19.52
C ALA A 475 -26.07 -2.45 -19.47
N ALA A 476 -25.15 -1.51 -19.23
CA ALA A 476 -25.48 -0.08 -19.18
C ALA A 476 -25.81 0.52 -20.56
N ALA A 477 -25.31 -0.07 -21.65
CA ALA A 477 -25.58 0.37 -23.02
C ALA A 477 -26.91 -0.20 -23.56
N LEU A 478 -27.23 -1.42 -23.14
CA LEU A 478 -28.45 -2.15 -23.43
C LEU A 478 -29.53 -1.95 -22.39
N ASP A 479 -29.26 -1.15 -21.33
CA ASP A 479 -30.13 -1.01 -20.16
C ASP A 479 -31.54 -0.68 -20.65
N PRO A 480 -32.46 -1.64 -20.50
CA PRO A 480 -33.77 -1.52 -21.09
C PRO A 480 -34.64 -0.76 -20.09
N THR A 481 -34.31 0.49 -19.77
CA THR A 481 -35.08 1.27 -18.79
C THR A 481 -35.86 2.43 -19.42
N GLN A 482 -37.15 2.15 -19.54
CA GLN A 482 -38.25 3.03 -19.16
C GLN A 482 -38.66 4.19 -20.08
N ARG A 483 -37.81 4.74 -20.94
CA ARG A 483 -38.26 5.86 -21.80
C ARG A 483 -39.10 5.45 -23.02
N TYR A 484 -38.90 4.23 -23.52
CA TYR A 484 -39.52 3.73 -24.75
C TYR A 484 -40.32 2.44 -24.55
N ALA A 485 -40.32 1.89 -23.33
CA ALA A 485 -41.18 0.77 -23.04
C ALA A 485 -42.64 1.22 -23.12
N PRO A 486 -43.55 0.43 -23.74
CA PRO A 486 -44.96 0.74 -23.72
C PRO A 486 -45.43 0.92 -22.26
N PRO A 487 -46.34 1.86 -21.95
CA PRO A 487 -46.84 2.08 -20.59
C PRO A 487 -47.40 0.82 -19.90
N ASN A 488 -47.85 -0.16 -20.69
CA ASN A 488 -48.36 -1.46 -20.24
C ASN A 488 -47.48 -2.63 -20.72
N GLY A 489 -46.21 -2.36 -21.07
CA GLY A 489 -45.29 -3.32 -21.68
C GLY A 489 -44.37 -4.01 -20.67
N TRP A 490 -43.36 -4.71 -21.18
CA TRP A 490 -42.40 -5.51 -20.41
C TRP A 490 -41.64 -4.73 -19.31
N ALA A 491 -41.58 -3.41 -19.38
CA ALA A 491 -40.94 -2.57 -18.35
C ALA A 491 -41.92 -2.08 -17.26
N ALA A 492 -43.24 -2.28 -17.40
CA ALA A 492 -44.22 -1.82 -16.42
C ALA A 492 -44.06 -2.51 -15.04
N ASN A 493 -43.43 -3.68 -15.01
CA ASN A 493 -43.21 -4.47 -13.80
C ASN A 493 -41.72 -4.55 -13.37
N THR A 494 -40.82 -3.72 -13.94
CA THR A 494 -39.39 -3.80 -13.58
C THR A 494 -39.12 -3.27 -12.18
N THR A 495 -38.41 -4.07 -11.38
CA THR A 495 -37.93 -3.64 -10.06
C THR A 495 -37.02 -2.42 -10.22
N PRO A 496 -37.19 -1.36 -9.42
CA PRO A 496 -36.31 -0.21 -9.50
C PRO A 496 -34.88 -0.58 -9.13
N ASP A 497 -33.93 -0.36 -10.04
CA ASP A 497 -32.51 -0.60 -9.77
C ASP A 497 -31.90 0.60 -9.00
N PRO A 498 -31.44 0.41 -7.74
CA PRO A 498 -30.80 1.48 -6.98
C PRO A 498 -29.50 1.99 -7.60
N VAL A 499 -28.76 1.15 -8.36
CA VAL A 499 -27.54 1.56 -9.05
C VAL A 499 -27.88 2.40 -10.28
N ALA A 500 -28.84 1.96 -11.10
CA ALA A 500 -29.30 2.70 -12.27
C ALA A 500 -29.92 4.07 -11.92
N ARG A 501 -30.55 4.22 -10.73
CA ARG A 501 -31.06 5.52 -10.25
C ARG A 501 -29.98 6.61 -10.12
N VAL A 502 -28.72 6.20 -9.87
CA VAL A 502 -27.58 7.12 -9.70
C VAL A 502 -26.73 7.20 -10.96
N THR A 503 -26.51 6.06 -11.63
CA THR A 503 -25.66 6.03 -12.83
C THR A 503 -26.42 6.53 -14.07
N GLY A 504 -27.73 6.28 -14.15
CA GLY A 504 -28.55 6.58 -15.32
C GLY A 504 -27.96 5.96 -16.57
N ARG A 505 -27.83 6.75 -17.64
CA ARG A 505 -27.14 6.34 -18.88
C ARG A 505 -25.66 6.72 -18.92
N SER A 506 -25.07 7.03 -17.76
CA SER A 506 -23.63 7.26 -17.65
C SER A 506 -22.94 6.00 -17.15
N ALA A 507 -21.96 5.53 -17.91
CA ALA A 507 -21.20 4.33 -17.63
C ALA A 507 -19.73 4.69 -17.40
N LEU A 508 -19.39 5.04 -16.16
CA LEU A 508 -18.01 5.05 -15.71
C LEU A 508 -17.60 3.62 -15.39
N ILE A 509 -16.67 3.05 -16.16
CA ILE A 509 -16.18 1.69 -16.01
C ILE A 509 -14.84 1.76 -15.28
N MET A 510 -14.77 1.11 -14.13
CA MET A 510 -13.58 1.07 -13.27
C MET A 510 -13.22 -0.39 -12.96
N PRO A 511 -12.37 -1.03 -13.77
CA PRO A 511 -11.78 -2.31 -13.39
C PRO A 511 -11.02 -2.15 -12.07
N PRO A 512 -10.81 -3.24 -11.30
CA PRO A 512 -9.95 -3.18 -10.12
C PRO A 512 -8.56 -2.69 -10.50
N GLN A 513 -7.95 -1.86 -9.66
CA GLN A 513 -6.62 -1.32 -9.95
C GLN A 513 -5.59 -2.44 -10.18
N VAL A 514 -5.62 -3.47 -9.32
CA VAL A 514 -4.86 -4.70 -9.50
C VAL A 514 -5.84 -5.82 -9.83
N TRP A 515 -5.71 -6.39 -11.03
CA TRP A 515 -6.62 -7.39 -11.60
C TRP A 515 -5.83 -8.39 -12.45
N ALA A 516 -6.34 -9.62 -12.54
CA ALA A 516 -5.64 -10.75 -13.18
C ALA A 516 -5.86 -10.84 -14.71
N ALA A 517 -6.50 -9.84 -15.32
CA ALA A 517 -6.84 -9.83 -16.74
C ALA A 517 -5.60 -10.01 -17.62
N GLY A 518 -5.62 -11.04 -18.47
CA GLY A 518 -4.55 -11.30 -19.43
C GLY A 518 -4.80 -10.63 -20.80
N PRO A 519 -3.92 -10.86 -21.79
CA PRO A 519 -4.04 -10.25 -23.12
C PRO A 519 -5.39 -10.50 -23.82
N ALA A 520 -5.93 -11.71 -23.70
CA ALA A 520 -7.22 -12.07 -24.30
C ALA A 520 -8.41 -11.41 -23.60
N ASP A 521 -8.32 -11.22 -22.27
CA ASP A 521 -9.34 -10.52 -21.50
C ASP A 521 -9.33 -9.02 -21.85
N ALA A 522 -8.12 -8.44 -21.95
CA ALA A 522 -7.92 -7.04 -22.29
C ALA A 522 -8.52 -6.69 -23.67
N ARG A 523 -8.26 -7.51 -24.69
CA ARG A 523 -8.84 -7.35 -26.04
C ARG A 523 -10.35 -7.45 -25.99
N ALA A 524 -10.90 -8.46 -25.33
CA ALA A 524 -12.36 -8.65 -25.27
C ALA A 524 -13.10 -7.46 -24.64
N VAL A 525 -12.54 -6.81 -23.61
CA VAL A 525 -13.12 -5.59 -23.03
C VAL A 525 -13.14 -4.44 -24.04
N LEU A 526 -12.02 -4.18 -24.70
CA LEU A 526 -11.89 -3.06 -25.63
C LEU A 526 -12.70 -3.29 -26.92
N ASP A 527 -12.76 -4.54 -27.40
CA ASP A 527 -13.59 -4.97 -28.53
C ASP A 527 -15.09 -4.91 -28.20
N ALA A 528 -15.46 -5.19 -26.95
CA ALA A 528 -16.84 -5.02 -26.49
C ALA A 528 -17.27 -3.55 -26.58
N LEU A 529 -16.46 -2.64 -26.05
CA LEU A 529 -16.74 -1.19 -26.09
C LEU A 529 -16.72 -0.62 -27.51
N SER A 530 -15.73 -1.02 -28.32
CA SER A 530 -15.63 -0.58 -29.72
C SER A 530 -16.89 -0.94 -30.52
N ALA A 531 -17.43 -2.14 -30.32
CA ALA A 531 -18.67 -2.54 -30.98
C ALA A 531 -19.92 -1.82 -30.43
N GLN A 532 -19.93 -1.41 -29.16
CA GLN A 532 -21.03 -0.58 -28.64
C GLN A 532 -21.03 0.81 -29.27
N PHE A 533 -19.85 1.38 -29.55
CA PHE A 533 -19.73 2.62 -30.31
C PHE A 533 -20.16 2.43 -31.76
N GLU A 534 -19.73 1.34 -32.40
CA GLU A 534 -20.11 0.99 -33.78
C GLU A 534 -21.64 0.79 -33.92
N ALA A 535 -22.27 0.14 -32.93
CA ALA A 535 -23.71 -0.08 -32.90
C ALA A 535 -24.52 1.18 -32.46
N GLY A 536 -23.86 2.28 -32.10
CA GLY A 536 -24.51 3.50 -31.61
C GLY A 536 -25.22 3.33 -30.25
N LEU A 537 -24.86 2.30 -29.48
CA LEU A 537 -25.40 2.04 -28.13
C LEU A 537 -24.71 2.90 -27.08
N ALA A 538 -23.44 3.22 -27.33
CA ALA A 538 -22.61 4.04 -26.48
C ALA A 538 -22.02 5.22 -27.27
N GLY A 539 -21.69 6.29 -26.56
CA GLY A 539 -20.90 7.42 -27.04
C GLY A 539 -19.77 7.72 -26.07
N PRO A 540 -18.62 8.23 -26.54
CA PRO A 540 -17.49 8.50 -25.68
C PRO A 540 -17.72 9.75 -24.82
N ARG A 541 -17.40 9.66 -23.53
CA ARG A 541 -17.30 10.79 -22.61
C ARG A 541 -15.89 10.82 -22.03
N THR A 542 -15.19 11.95 -22.15
CA THR A 542 -13.82 12.04 -21.66
C THR A 542 -13.77 12.01 -20.13
N PHE A 543 -12.71 11.43 -19.57
CA PHE A 543 -12.54 11.44 -18.12
C PHE A 543 -12.34 12.86 -17.56
N ARG A 544 -11.76 13.78 -18.35
CA ARG A 544 -11.67 15.21 -17.99
C ARG A 544 -13.05 15.84 -17.81
N ASP A 545 -14.02 15.53 -18.67
CA ASP A 545 -15.40 16.02 -18.54
C ASP A 545 -16.10 15.42 -17.32
N VAL A 546 -15.84 14.14 -17.01
CA VAL A 546 -16.35 13.49 -15.78
C VAL A 546 -15.83 14.22 -14.54
N VAL A 547 -14.52 14.48 -14.47
CA VAL A 547 -13.89 15.20 -13.35
C VAL A 547 -14.44 16.62 -13.25
N ALA A 548 -14.50 17.38 -14.35
CA ALA A 548 -15.05 18.73 -14.36
C ALA A 548 -16.52 18.76 -13.89
N SER A 549 -17.32 17.78 -14.32
CA SER A 549 -18.72 17.64 -13.87
C SER A 549 -18.83 17.37 -12.38
N ALA A 550 -17.98 16.49 -11.84
CA ALA A 550 -17.94 16.20 -10.41
C ALA A 550 -17.52 17.43 -9.60
N GLN A 551 -16.45 18.12 -10.00
CA GLN A 551 -16.01 19.36 -9.33
C GLN A 551 -17.10 20.43 -9.36
N SER A 552 -17.79 20.60 -10.50
CA SER A 552 -18.92 21.53 -10.61
C SER A 552 -20.07 21.14 -9.68
N ALA A 553 -20.39 19.85 -9.57
CA ALA A 553 -21.45 19.37 -8.69
C ALA A 553 -21.11 19.61 -7.21
N GLY A 554 -19.85 19.41 -6.82
CA GLY A 554 -19.38 19.67 -5.46
C GLY A 554 -19.45 21.15 -5.08
N ARG A 555 -19.21 22.06 -6.03
CA ARG A 555 -19.25 23.52 -5.82
C ARG A 555 -20.64 24.13 -5.89
N ASP A 556 -21.62 23.41 -6.43
CA ASP A 556 -23.01 23.88 -6.56
C ASP A 556 -23.66 24.03 -5.17
N PRO A 557 -24.03 25.26 -4.74
CA PRO A 557 -24.64 25.48 -3.44
C PRO A 557 -25.99 24.77 -3.27
N ALA A 558 -26.77 24.63 -4.35
CA ALA A 558 -28.09 24.00 -4.30
C ALA A 558 -27.97 22.49 -4.05
N ARG A 559 -26.98 21.84 -4.69
CA ARG A 559 -26.67 20.41 -4.44
C ARG A 559 -25.97 20.20 -3.11
N SER A 560 -25.19 21.17 -2.64
CA SER A 560 -24.51 21.11 -1.36
C SER A 560 -25.44 21.29 -0.15
N ALA A 561 -26.63 21.87 -0.35
CA ALA A 561 -27.63 22.04 0.71
C ALA A 561 -28.29 20.72 1.15
N ASP A 562 -28.34 19.71 0.28
CA ASP A 562 -28.84 18.36 0.57
C ASP A 562 -27.96 17.33 -0.15
N PRO A 563 -26.72 17.11 0.34
CA PRO A 563 -25.73 16.29 -0.35
C PRO A 563 -26.04 14.80 -0.20
N TRP A 564 -25.49 14.01 -1.13
CA TRP A 564 -25.47 12.56 -1.04
C TRP A 564 -24.62 12.12 0.15
N GLN A 565 -25.10 11.12 0.87
CA GLN A 565 -24.43 10.61 2.07
C GLN A 565 -23.37 9.58 1.69
N LEU A 566 -22.15 9.76 2.18
CA LEU A 566 -21.12 8.73 2.11
C LEU A 566 -21.45 7.61 3.10
N ARG A 567 -21.42 6.36 2.66
CA ARG A 567 -21.78 5.21 3.50
C ARG A 567 -20.94 3.99 3.17
N GLN A 568 -20.74 3.14 4.17
CA GLN A 568 -20.10 1.86 3.99
C GLN A 568 -21.12 0.82 3.49
N PRO A 569 -20.88 0.15 2.35
CA PRO A 569 -21.74 -0.93 1.90
C PRO A 569 -21.80 -2.10 2.92
N PRO A 570 -22.93 -2.83 3.02
CA PRO A 570 -23.01 -4.01 3.86
C PRO A 570 -21.99 -5.08 3.47
N GLY A 571 -21.36 -5.73 4.46
CA GLY A 571 -20.41 -6.83 4.23
C GLY A 571 -18.98 -6.44 3.85
N THR A 572 -18.67 -5.15 3.66
CA THR A 572 -17.33 -4.70 3.22
C THR A 572 -16.39 -4.28 4.36
N ALA A 573 -16.86 -4.31 5.61
CA ALA A 573 -16.09 -3.89 6.78
C ALA A 573 -14.79 -4.70 6.99
N ALA A 574 -14.83 -5.99 6.66
CA ALA A 574 -13.72 -6.93 6.87
C ALA A 574 -12.52 -6.65 5.96
N SER A 575 -12.71 -5.91 4.86
CA SER A 575 -11.63 -5.53 3.93
C SER A 575 -10.91 -4.24 4.32
N ARG A 576 -11.24 -3.64 5.48
CA ARG A 576 -10.60 -2.43 6.00
C ARG A 576 -9.19 -2.75 6.53
N VAL A 577 -8.26 -1.80 6.37
CA VAL A 577 -6.94 -1.89 7.03
C VAL A 577 -7.08 -1.88 8.56
N PRO A 578 -6.53 -2.89 9.28
CA PRO A 578 -6.55 -2.95 10.73
C PRO A 578 -5.91 -1.74 11.42
N ASP A 579 -6.49 -1.28 12.53
CA ASP A 579 -5.97 -0.11 13.27
C ASP A 579 -4.58 -0.35 13.86
N SER A 580 -4.18 -1.62 14.08
CA SER A 580 -2.81 -1.97 14.46
C SER A 580 -1.80 -1.59 13.37
N ILE A 581 -2.13 -1.82 12.10
CA ILE A 581 -1.29 -1.45 10.95
C ILE A 581 -1.32 0.08 10.74
N VAL A 582 -2.49 0.71 10.90
CA VAL A 582 -2.62 2.18 10.82
C VAL A 582 -1.75 2.87 11.87
N GLY A 583 -1.87 2.46 13.14
CA GLY A 583 -1.07 3.01 14.24
C GLY A 583 0.42 2.73 14.07
N ALA A 584 0.77 1.55 13.56
CA ALA A 584 2.14 1.15 13.25
C ALA A 584 2.78 1.99 12.14
N ALA A 585 2.04 2.31 11.07
CA ALA A 585 2.48 3.17 9.98
C ALA A 585 2.60 4.63 10.44
N ALA A 586 1.64 5.13 11.23
CA ALA A 586 1.68 6.47 11.79
C ALA A 586 2.86 6.67 12.77
N ALA A 587 3.12 5.70 13.64
CA ALA A 587 4.28 5.76 14.53
C ALA A 587 5.61 5.78 13.76
N HIS A 588 5.70 4.97 12.70
CA HIS A 588 6.88 4.94 11.83
C HIS A 588 7.10 6.27 11.12
N VAL A 589 6.06 6.86 10.52
CA VAL A 589 6.25 8.12 9.78
C VAL A 589 6.68 9.28 10.68
N ARG A 590 6.17 9.34 11.92
CA ARG A 590 6.59 10.37 12.89
C ARG A 590 8.07 10.27 13.20
N GLN A 591 8.61 9.06 13.33
CA GLN A 591 10.06 8.85 13.51
C GLN A 591 10.84 9.27 12.26
N VAL A 592 10.36 8.92 11.07
CA VAL A 592 10.97 9.32 9.80
C VAL A 592 11.04 10.83 9.66
N ASP A 593 9.96 11.54 10.00
CA ASP A 593 9.91 13.00 9.93
C ASP A 593 10.80 13.65 11.00
N GLN A 594 10.88 13.09 12.21
CA GLN A 594 11.83 13.52 13.24
C GLN A 594 13.29 13.37 12.79
N LEU A 595 13.64 12.30 12.06
CA LEU A 595 14.97 12.15 11.46
C LEU A 595 15.20 13.17 10.36
N GLY A 596 14.25 13.29 9.43
CA GLY A 596 14.33 14.24 8.32
C GLY A 596 14.56 15.67 8.79
N ALA A 597 13.95 16.08 9.91
CA ALA A 597 14.13 17.40 10.52
C ALA A 597 15.54 17.62 11.12
N ALA A 598 16.24 16.55 11.50
CA ALA A 598 17.60 16.62 12.04
C ALA A 598 18.68 16.64 10.95
N LEU A 599 18.37 16.11 9.76
CA LEU A 599 19.29 16.07 8.63
C LEU A 599 19.40 17.43 7.92
N LEU A 600 20.56 17.67 7.31
CA LEU A 600 20.84 18.87 6.52
C LEU A 600 21.05 18.51 5.05
N PRO A 601 20.69 19.38 4.11
CA PRO A 601 20.99 19.18 2.70
C PRO A 601 22.49 19.35 2.42
N LEU A 602 23.01 18.54 1.51
CA LEU A 602 24.35 18.74 0.98
C LEU A 602 24.33 19.80 -0.15
N PRO A 603 25.23 20.80 -0.12
CA PRO A 603 25.31 21.79 -1.20
C PRO A 603 25.63 21.12 -2.54
N LYS A 604 24.95 21.56 -3.60
CA LYS A 604 25.22 21.14 -5.00
C LYS A 604 25.02 19.64 -5.28
N THR A 605 24.28 18.91 -4.45
CA THR A 605 23.87 17.53 -4.72
C THR A 605 22.36 17.38 -4.73
N PRO A 606 21.80 16.46 -5.54
CA PRO A 606 20.34 16.22 -5.58
C PRO A 606 19.82 15.51 -4.32
N LEU A 607 20.69 14.95 -3.47
CA LEU A 607 20.30 14.26 -2.25
C LEU A 607 19.93 15.26 -1.15
N THR A 608 18.64 15.39 -0.87
CA THR A 608 18.10 16.20 0.23
C THR A 608 17.57 15.31 1.36
N PRO A 609 17.38 15.83 2.59
CA PRO A 609 16.73 15.09 3.67
C PRO A 609 15.37 14.49 3.28
N LEU A 610 14.60 15.23 2.47
CA LEU A 610 13.32 14.76 1.96
C LEU A 610 13.53 13.54 1.05
N VAL A 611 14.36 13.67 0.01
CA VAL A 611 14.67 12.57 -0.93
C VAL A 611 15.23 11.35 -0.21
N TYR A 612 16.12 11.55 0.76
CA TYR A 612 16.71 10.48 1.56
C TYR A 612 15.67 9.71 2.40
N THR A 613 14.70 10.42 2.98
CA THR A 613 13.68 9.81 3.85
C THR A 613 12.42 9.36 3.11
N SER A 614 12.20 9.79 1.87
CA SER A 614 10.98 9.51 1.10
C SER A 614 10.64 8.02 1.00
N PRO A 615 11.56 7.11 0.63
CA PRO A 615 11.22 5.69 0.54
C PRO A 615 10.72 5.07 1.86
N LEU A 616 11.23 5.54 3.01
CA LEU A 616 10.79 5.06 4.32
C LEU A 616 9.37 5.56 4.66
N ARG A 617 8.99 6.73 4.15
CA ARG A 617 7.62 7.27 4.24
C ARG A 617 6.68 6.53 3.31
N GLU A 618 7.10 6.29 2.07
CA GLU A 618 6.37 5.49 1.10
C GLU A 618 6.16 4.04 1.56
N ASP A 619 7.10 3.46 2.32
CA ASP A 619 6.91 2.16 2.94
C ASP A 619 5.72 2.10 3.91
N ALA A 620 5.48 3.18 4.65
CA ALA A 620 4.29 3.30 5.47
C ALA A 620 3.02 3.47 4.62
N VAL A 621 3.09 4.18 3.49
CA VAL A 621 1.96 4.29 2.54
C VAL A 621 1.62 2.92 1.93
N ARG A 622 2.62 2.17 1.42
CA ARG A 622 2.47 0.81 0.87
C ARG A 622 1.91 -0.19 1.90
N ALA A 623 2.23 -0.01 3.19
CA ALA A 623 1.68 -0.84 4.27
C ALA A 623 0.18 -0.61 4.49
N LEU A 624 -0.35 0.55 4.08
CA LEU A 624 -1.77 0.91 4.16
C LEU A 624 -2.55 0.53 2.88
N ARG A 625 -1.98 -0.29 1.99
CA ARG A 625 -2.66 -0.76 0.78
C ARG A 625 -4.00 -1.41 1.08
N TRP A 626 -5.00 -1.12 0.24
CA TRP A 626 -6.26 -1.84 0.26
C TRP A 626 -6.13 -3.19 -0.46
N ALA A 627 -6.89 -4.20 -0.02
CA ALA A 627 -6.96 -5.48 -0.70
C ALA A 627 -8.31 -6.19 -0.43
N PRO A 628 -8.82 -7.00 -1.38
CA PRO A 628 -10.05 -7.75 -1.18
C PRO A 628 -9.93 -8.82 -0.10
N SER A 629 -8.79 -9.51 -0.04
CA SER A 629 -8.42 -10.46 1.01
C SER A 629 -7.27 -9.89 1.85
N ARG A 630 -7.53 -9.66 3.13
CA ARG A 630 -6.58 -9.03 4.07
C ARG A 630 -5.47 -9.95 4.60
N PRO A 631 -5.68 -11.24 4.93
CA PRO A 631 -4.68 -12.02 5.65
C PRO A 631 -3.27 -12.04 5.02
N ALA A 632 -3.18 -12.20 3.70
CA ALA A 632 -1.90 -12.19 2.99
C ALA A 632 -1.25 -10.78 3.00
N VAL A 633 -2.06 -9.75 2.78
CA VAL A 633 -1.62 -8.36 2.67
C VAL A 633 -1.24 -7.76 4.02
N ASP A 634 -1.89 -8.17 5.10
CA ASP A 634 -1.55 -7.78 6.47
C ASP A 634 -0.19 -8.35 6.89
N GLY A 635 0.13 -9.57 6.44
CA GLY A 635 1.45 -10.17 6.60
C GLY A 635 2.54 -9.36 5.88
N ASP A 636 2.32 -9.04 4.61
CA ASP A 636 3.23 -8.20 3.81
C ASP A 636 3.46 -6.83 4.45
N ALA A 637 2.39 -6.17 4.91
CA ALA A 637 2.46 -4.88 5.59
C ALA A 637 3.29 -4.96 6.88
N SER A 638 3.11 -6.02 7.66
CA SER A 638 3.86 -6.25 8.90
C SER A 638 5.34 -6.50 8.64
N LEU A 639 5.68 -7.30 7.62
CA LEU A 639 7.08 -7.54 7.21
C LEU A 639 7.73 -6.24 6.73
N ARG A 640 7.04 -5.46 5.89
CA ARG A 640 7.51 -4.16 5.39
C ARG A 640 7.80 -3.18 6.51
N LEU A 641 6.86 -2.99 7.44
CA LEU A 641 7.04 -2.09 8.58
C LEU A 641 8.14 -2.58 9.54
N THR A 642 8.35 -3.89 9.64
CA THR A 642 9.48 -4.47 10.39
C THR A 642 10.82 -4.11 9.75
N ALA A 643 10.96 -4.30 8.44
CA ALA A 643 12.15 -3.92 7.70
C ALA A 643 12.43 -2.41 7.78
N ALA A 644 11.39 -1.59 7.63
CA ALA A 644 11.48 -0.13 7.71
C ALA A 644 11.97 0.35 9.09
N ARG A 645 11.46 -0.24 10.18
CA ARG A 645 11.93 0.07 11.54
C ARG A 645 13.35 -0.41 11.79
N ALA A 646 13.71 -1.61 11.32
CA ALA A 646 15.07 -2.12 11.44
C ALA A 646 16.08 -1.21 10.73
N SER A 647 15.72 -0.72 9.53
CA SER A 647 16.50 0.28 8.80
C SER A 647 16.62 1.59 9.55
N MET A 648 15.53 2.08 10.15
CA MET A 648 15.57 3.30 10.95
C MET A 648 16.48 3.17 12.16
N ALA A 649 16.37 2.06 12.90
CA ALA A 649 17.26 1.76 14.02
C ALA A 649 18.73 1.69 13.58
N ALA A 650 19.00 1.07 12.41
CA ALA A 650 20.35 1.02 11.84
C ALA A 650 20.88 2.43 11.52
N GLN A 651 20.08 3.30 10.91
CA GLN A 651 20.45 4.69 10.63
C GLN A 651 20.76 5.48 11.91
N LEU A 652 19.93 5.37 12.94
CA LEU A 652 20.18 6.03 14.23
C LEU A 652 21.44 5.48 14.92
N SER A 653 21.73 4.18 14.75
CA SER A 653 22.96 3.56 15.27
C SER A 653 24.23 3.93 14.50
N SER A 654 24.09 4.40 13.25
CA SER A 654 25.22 4.81 12.39
C SER A 654 25.81 6.18 12.79
N VAL A 655 25.14 6.89 13.70
CA VAL A 655 25.63 8.12 14.31
C VAL A 655 25.93 7.83 15.77
N GLN A 656 27.20 7.87 16.15
CA GLN A 656 27.63 7.42 17.47
C GLN A 656 28.89 8.14 17.93
N PHE A 657 29.11 8.12 19.25
CA PHE A 657 30.42 8.46 19.79
C PHE A 657 31.46 7.40 19.39
N VAL A 658 32.66 7.85 19.08
CA VAL A 658 33.82 6.98 18.95
C VAL A 658 34.35 6.78 20.37
N SER A 659 34.21 5.57 20.90
CA SER A 659 34.55 5.26 22.30
C SER A 659 36.01 5.64 22.58
N PRO A 660 36.29 6.59 23.50
CA PRO A 660 37.65 6.84 23.94
C PRO A 660 38.03 5.70 24.88
N GLY A 661 38.94 4.83 24.47
CA GLY A 661 39.31 3.61 25.19
C GLY A 661 40.04 3.80 26.53
N GLY A 662 39.77 4.85 27.32
CA GLY A 662 40.47 5.13 28.57
C GLY A 662 39.77 6.10 29.52
N ALA A 663 40.32 6.22 30.74
CA ALA A 663 39.90 7.20 31.73
C ALA A 663 40.47 8.59 31.37
N TYR A 664 39.67 9.64 31.53
CA TYR A 664 40.11 11.03 31.36
C TYR A 664 40.58 11.59 32.71
N THR A 665 41.76 12.21 32.76
CA THR A 665 42.21 12.94 33.94
C THR A 665 42.05 14.44 33.68
N LEU A 666 41.25 15.13 34.50
CA LEU A 666 41.14 16.59 34.46
C LEU A 666 42.36 17.20 35.15
N ALA A 667 43.06 18.07 34.43
CA ALA A 667 44.23 18.77 34.95
C ALA A 667 43.88 19.89 35.95
N SER A 668 42.65 20.41 35.87
CA SER A 668 42.12 21.46 36.75
C SER A 668 40.61 21.27 36.96
N ASP A 669 40.06 21.97 37.96
CA ASP A 669 38.63 22.15 38.22
C ASP A 669 37.81 22.63 37.01
N LYS A 670 38.47 23.21 35.99
CA LYS A 670 37.88 23.61 34.71
C LYS A 670 38.72 23.07 33.56
N SER A 671 38.35 21.92 33.00
CA SER A 671 39.05 21.35 31.84
C SER A 671 38.02 20.81 30.84
N PRO A 672 38.14 21.12 29.54
CA PRO A 672 37.18 20.65 28.54
C PRO A 672 37.32 19.14 28.31
N LEU A 673 36.19 18.44 28.20
CA LEU A 673 36.14 17.04 27.79
C LEU A 673 36.13 16.98 26.26
N LEU A 674 37.14 16.33 25.69
CA LEU A 674 37.24 16.11 24.25
C LEU A 674 36.60 14.79 23.89
N ILE A 675 35.51 14.84 23.13
CA ILE A 675 34.79 13.67 22.64
C ILE A 675 34.76 13.68 21.11
N VAL A 676 34.78 12.51 20.50
CA VAL A 676 34.69 12.38 19.04
C VAL A 676 33.37 11.71 18.71
N ALA A 677 32.61 12.32 17.81
CA ALA A 677 31.40 11.74 17.25
C ALA A 677 31.62 11.43 15.76
N ARG A 678 31.00 10.34 15.30
CA ARG A 678 31.04 9.88 13.91
C ARG A 678 29.63 9.83 13.35
N ASN A 679 29.48 10.22 12.10
CA ASN A 679 28.26 10.11 11.32
C ASN A 679 28.54 9.34 10.03
N ASP A 680 28.01 8.12 9.92
CA ASP A 680 28.12 7.30 8.71
C ASP A 680 26.97 7.52 7.71
N LEU A 681 26.01 8.40 8.03
CA LEU A 681 24.94 8.76 7.11
C LEU A 681 25.48 9.53 5.88
N PRO A 682 24.81 9.43 4.72
CA PRO A 682 25.19 10.17 3.52
C PRO A 682 24.85 11.67 3.60
N LEU A 683 24.18 12.12 4.66
CA LEU A 683 23.82 13.51 4.90
C LEU A 683 24.36 14.00 6.24
N PRO A 684 24.71 15.29 6.38
CA PRO A 684 25.04 15.87 7.67
C PRO A 684 23.84 15.84 8.61
N ILE A 685 24.10 15.80 9.91
CA ILE A 685 23.06 15.69 10.94
C ILE A 685 23.33 16.64 12.11
N ARG A 686 22.26 17.29 12.60
CA ARG A 686 22.27 18.12 13.79
C ARG A 686 22.02 17.29 15.04
N THR A 687 22.92 17.40 15.99
CA THR A 687 22.93 16.60 17.22
C THR A 687 23.05 17.47 18.47
N LYS A 688 22.60 16.93 19.60
CA LYS A 688 22.73 17.48 20.94
C LYS A 688 23.29 16.40 21.84
N ILE A 689 24.06 16.80 22.84
CA ILE A 689 24.68 15.86 23.78
C ILE A 689 23.94 15.97 25.11
N HIS A 690 23.34 14.86 25.53
CA HIS A 690 22.74 14.73 26.85
C HIS A 690 23.69 13.97 27.76
N TRP A 691 23.85 14.45 28.99
CA TRP A 691 24.73 13.85 29.97
C TRP A 691 24.03 13.66 31.31
N SER A 692 24.51 12.68 32.07
CA SER A 692 24.11 12.41 33.45
C SER A 692 25.36 12.16 34.28
N ALA A 693 25.51 12.91 35.38
CA ALA A 693 26.64 12.80 36.30
C ALA A 693 26.17 12.98 37.76
N PRO A 694 26.92 12.46 38.75
CA PRO A 694 26.67 12.72 40.17
C PRO A 694 26.72 14.21 40.53
N GLU A 695 26.11 14.59 41.67
CA GLU A 695 26.06 15.98 42.15
C GLU A 695 27.44 16.65 42.18
N GLY A 696 27.55 17.89 41.70
CA GLY A 696 28.79 18.70 41.64
C GLY A 696 29.73 18.45 40.45
N VAL A 697 29.20 17.82 39.39
CA VAL A 697 29.75 17.89 38.02
C VAL A 697 28.76 18.65 37.13
N THR A 698 29.25 19.65 36.41
CA THR A 698 28.46 20.35 35.38
C THR A 698 29.20 20.39 34.05
N ILE A 699 28.51 20.00 32.99
CA ILE A 699 29.03 19.98 31.61
C ILE A 699 28.14 20.90 30.76
N ASP A 700 28.74 21.89 30.11
CA ASP A 700 28.03 22.70 29.12
C ASP A 700 27.99 21.97 27.78
N ALA A 701 26.82 21.43 27.46
CA ALA A 701 26.55 20.67 26.24
C ALA A 701 25.32 21.23 25.49
N SER A 702 25.01 22.51 25.72
CA SER A 702 23.79 23.16 25.23
C SER A 702 23.80 23.46 23.72
N GLU A 703 24.99 23.53 23.12
CA GLU A 703 25.17 23.85 21.71
C GLU A 703 24.78 22.68 20.79
N VAL A 704 24.08 23.01 19.69
CA VAL A 704 23.76 22.05 18.62
C VAL A 704 25.00 21.80 17.77
N GLN A 705 25.42 20.54 17.70
CA GLN A 705 26.61 20.12 16.97
C GLN A 705 26.23 19.55 15.60
N GLU A 706 26.83 20.08 14.54
CA GLU A 706 26.67 19.55 13.18
C GLU A 706 27.75 18.50 12.89
N LEU A 707 27.33 17.27 12.63
CA LEU A 707 28.22 16.19 12.21
C LEU A 707 28.21 16.08 10.68
N PRO A 708 29.37 16.18 10.01
CA PRO A 708 29.44 16.09 8.55
C PRO A 708 28.99 14.72 8.04
N ALA A 709 28.53 14.65 6.79
CA ALA A 709 28.20 13.38 6.13
C ALA A 709 29.44 12.48 6.02
N ARG A 710 29.30 11.17 6.31
CA ARG A 710 30.38 10.18 6.26
C ARG A 710 31.69 10.65 6.91
N GLY A 711 31.61 11.28 8.07
CA GLY A 711 32.73 11.96 8.70
C GLY A 711 32.72 11.91 10.23
N THR A 712 33.78 12.46 10.81
CA THR A 712 33.96 12.59 12.27
C THR A 712 34.10 14.06 12.65
N ARG A 713 33.72 14.39 13.88
CA ARG A 713 33.93 15.71 14.48
C ARG A 713 34.36 15.55 15.93
N GLN A 714 35.41 16.28 16.30
CA GLN A 714 35.81 16.46 17.69
C GLN A 714 34.98 17.59 18.29
N ILE A 715 34.42 17.35 19.47
CA ILE A 715 33.57 18.29 20.20
C ILE A 715 34.22 18.52 21.55
N GLU A 716 34.38 19.80 21.91
CA GLU A 716 34.94 20.22 23.18
C GLU A 716 33.80 20.59 24.13
N LEU A 717 33.76 19.95 25.29
CA LEU A 717 32.71 20.17 26.28
C LEU A 717 33.28 20.81 27.55
N PRO A 718 33.04 22.11 27.77
CA PRO A 718 33.45 22.77 29.01
C PRO A 718 32.87 22.04 30.22
N THR A 719 33.75 21.56 31.11
CA THR A 719 33.37 20.74 32.27
C THR A 719 33.95 21.35 33.55
N THR A 720 33.13 21.39 34.61
CA THR A 720 33.56 21.81 35.95
C THR A 720 33.25 20.74 36.98
N VAL A 721 34.22 20.46 37.87
CA VAL A 721 34.13 19.41 38.89
C VAL A 721 34.56 19.94 40.26
N ASP A 722 33.68 19.81 41.26
CA ASP A 722 33.86 20.44 42.58
C ASP A 722 34.60 19.56 43.62
N TYR A 723 35.03 18.34 43.26
CA TYR A 723 35.70 17.41 44.16
C TYR A 723 36.67 16.46 43.46
N SER A 724 37.69 16.00 44.19
CA SER A 724 38.70 15.06 43.68
C SER A 724 38.30 13.60 43.95
N ARG A 725 37.58 12.99 43.01
CA ARG A 725 37.25 11.56 42.98
C ARG A 725 37.20 11.06 41.54
N GLN A 726 37.19 9.73 41.38
CA GLN A 726 36.81 9.09 40.12
C GLN A 726 35.29 9.19 39.96
N ILE A 727 34.85 9.76 38.85
CA ILE A 727 33.45 10.01 38.54
C ILE A 727 33.14 9.30 37.24
N SER A 728 31.94 8.71 37.14
CA SER A 728 31.42 8.18 35.89
C SER A 728 30.40 9.14 35.32
N VAL A 729 30.66 9.65 34.13
CA VAL A 729 29.73 10.51 33.38
C VAL A 729 29.13 9.66 32.27
N GLN A 730 27.81 9.52 32.26
CA GLN A 730 27.12 8.86 31.15
C GLN A 730 26.74 9.92 30.11
N MET A 731 27.06 9.67 28.85
CA MET A 731 26.76 10.59 27.75
C MET A 731 25.97 9.87 26.66
N THR A 732 24.98 10.58 26.14
CA THR A 732 24.10 10.11 25.06
C THR A 732 24.04 11.16 23.97
N LEU A 733 24.14 10.72 22.73
CA LEU A 733 23.95 11.58 21.58
C LEU A 733 22.47 11.56 21.20
N ARG A 734 21.90 12.72 20.90
CA ARG A 734 20.51 12.85 20.46
C ARG A 734 20.43 13.75 19.24
N THR A 735 19.41 13.62 18.42
CA THR A 735 19.15 14.57 17.33
C THR A 735 18.68 15.92 17.89
N SER A 736 18.67 16.97 17.05
CA SER A 736 18.02 18.23 17.41
C SER A 736 16.52 18.09 17.73
N SER A 737 15.89 17.01 17.24
CA SER A 737 14.50 16.58 17.48
C SER A 737 14.35 15.61 18.66
N ASP A 738 15.39 15.45 19.49
CA ASP A 738 15.40 14.62 20.70
C ASP A 738 15.27 13.10 20.47
N MET A 739 15.71 12.58 19.32
CA MET A 739 15.81 11.12 19.12
C MET A 739 17.17 10.59 19.58
N PRO A 740 17.25 9.47 20.30
CA PRO A 740 18.52 8.86 20.68
C PRO A 740 19.32 8.37 19.46
N LEU A 741 20.63 8.61 19.49
CA LEU A 741 21.59 8.21 18.48
C LEU A 741 22.67 7.31 19.11
N GLY A 742 23.03 6.23 18.41
CA GLY A 742 24.07 5.30 18.86
C GLY A 742 23.80 4.67 20.23
N SER A 743 24.84 4.13 20.84
CA SER A 743 24.80 3.63 22.22
C SER A 743 25.37 4.68 23.20
N PRO A 744 24.83 4.77 24.44
CA PRO A 744 25.41 5.59 25.49
C PRO A 744 26.87 5.20 25.76
N ILE A 745 27.71 6.19 26.04
CA ILE A 745 29.07 5.96 26.53
C ILE A 745 29.17 6.32 28.02
N SER A 746 30.07 5.66 28.73
CA SER A 746 30.40 5.98 30.11
C SER A 746 31.87 6.37 30.17
N ILE A 747 32.12 7.62 30.52
CA ILE A 747 33.48 8.17 30.63
C ILE A 747 33.85 8.21 32.10
N SER A 748 34.96 7.57 32.46
CA SER A 748 35.53 7.73 33.80
C SER A 748 36.42 8.97 33.84
N VAL A 749 36.04 9.95 34.63
CA VAL A 749 36.74 11.21 34.81
C VAL A 749 37.40 11.22 36.19
N HIS A 750 38.73 11.29 36.22
CA HIS A 750 39.52 11.52 37.43
C HIS A 750 39.76 13.02 37.58
N SER A 751 39.23 13.61 38.65
CA SER A 751 39.49 15.01 38.98
C SER A 751 40.60 15.12 40.03
N ASN A 752 41.64 15.91 39.74
CA ASN A 752 42.68 16.28 40.71
C ASN A 752 42.37 17.63 41.41
N ALA A 753 41.12 18.10 41.36
CA ALA A 753 40.72 19.37 41.97
C ALA A 753 40.77 19.30 43.51
N TYR A 754 41.82 19.88 44.10
CA TYR A 754 41.91 20.08 45.55
C TYR A 754 40.80 21.03 46.01
N GLY A 755 39.86 20.51 46.81
CA GLY A 755 38.69 21.28 47.26
C GLY A 755 39.07 22.53 48.07
N LYS A 756 38.19 23.54 48.04
CA LYS A 756 38.31 24.83 48.77
C LYS A 756 38.68 24.67 50.26
N SER A 757 38.41 23.52 50.85
CA SER A 757 38.79 23.18 52.23
C SER A 757 40.30 23.28 52.47
N LEU A 758 41.16 22.83 51.54
CA LEU A 758 42.61 22.93 51.74
C LEU A 758 43.04 24.39 51.76
N PHE A 759 42.51 25.21 50.84
CA PHE A 759 42.75 26.65 50.83
C PHE A 759 42.34 27.31 52.16
N TRP A 760 41.16 27.00 52.69
CA TRP A 760 40.71 27.52 53.99
C TRP A 760 41.53 27.00 55.17
N ILE A 761 42.01 25.75 55.12
CA ILE A 761 42.92 25.19 56.12
C ILE A 761 44.28 25.91 56.05
N THR A 762 44.82 26.17 54.86
CA THR A 762 46.09 26.89 54.68
C THR A 762 45.96 28.36 55.10
N CYS A 763 44.87 29.03 54.74
CA CYS A 763 44.56 30.38 55.24
C CYS A 763 44.38 30.38 56.76
N GLY A 764 43.67 29.41 57.32
CA GLY A 764 43.48 29.25 58.77
C GLY A 764 44.82 29.03 59.50
N ALA A 765 45.67 28.15 58.97
CA ALA A 765 47.02 27.92 59.49
C ALA A 765 47.91 29.16 59.34
N GLY A 766 47.79 29.90 58.24
CA GLY A 766 48.49 31.16 58.00
C GLY A 766 48.07 32.26 58.99
N VAL A 767 46.77 32.43 59.22
CA VAL A 767 46.22 33.36 60.22
C VAL A 767 46.66 32.93 61.62
N LEU A 768 46.62 31.64 61.94
CA LEU A 768 47.11 31.12 63.22
C LEU A 768 48.60 31.39 63.41
N LEU A 769 49.43 31.23 62.37
CA LEU A 769 50.85 31.56 62.39
C LEU A 769 51.08 33.05 62.61
N VAL A 770 50.33 33.92 61.94
CA VAL A 770 50.41 35.37 62.13
C VAL A 770 49.97 35.77 63.55
N LEU A 771 48.91 35.15 64.09
CA LEU A 771 48.48 35.35 65.48
C LEU A 771 49.50 34.85 66.49
N LEU A 772 50.11 33.69 66.26
CA LEU A 772 51.16 33.12 67.12
C LEU A 772 52.45 33.95 67.05
N ALA A 773 52.86 34.39 65.86
CA ALA A 773 54.00 35.27 65.66
C ALA A 773 53.75 36.66 66.27
N GLY A 774 52.56 37.23 66.08
CA GLY A 774 52.12 38.47 66.70
C GLY A 774 52.06 38.38 68.22
N ARG A 775 51.54 37.28 68.77
CA ARG A 775 51.55 36.98 70.21
C ARG A 775 52.99 36.85 70.75
N ARG A 776 53.89 36.19 70.01
CA ARG A 776 55.30 36.04 70.38
C ARG A 776 56.02 37.39 70.40
N LEU A 777 55.77 38.26 69.41
CA LEU A 777 56.35 39.59 69.33
C LEU A 777 55.79 40.54 70.40
N TRP A 778 54.49 40.45 70.68
CA TRP A 778 53.84 41.25 71.73
C TRP A 778 54.26 40.86 73.15
N ARG A 779 54.49 39.56 73.42
CA ARG A 779 55.07 39.11 74.70
C ARG A 779 56.54 39.50 74.84
N ARG A 780 57.30 39.57 73.74
CA ARG A 780 58.69 40.07 73.72
C ARG A 780 58.77 41.57 74.06
N PHE A 781 57.81 42.38 73.63
CA PHE A 781 57.71 43.80 74.01
C PHE A 781 57.18 44.03 75.44
N ARG A 782 56.53 43.03 76.08
CA ARG A 782 56.03 43.10 77.47
C ARG A 782 56.90 42.36 78.51
N GLY A 783 58.06 41.84 78.13
CA GLY A 783 59.06 41.33 79.08
C GLY A 783 58.67 40.08 79.88
N ARG A 784 57.91 39.14 79.32
CA ARG A 784 57.63 37.83 79.96
C ARG A 784 58.19 36.66 79.13
N PRO A 785 59.05 35.78 79.69
CA PRO A 785 59.55 34.59 79.00
C PRO A 785 58.44 33.57 78.69
N ASP A 786 58.59 32.82 77.61
CA ASP A 786 57.70 31.72 77.22
C ASP A 786 58.09 30.43 77.99
N PRO A 787 57.16 29.72 78.66
CA PRO A 787 57.47 28.46 79.35
C PRO A 787 58.04 27.35 78.45
N ALA A 788 57.96 27.46 77.12
CA ALA A 788 58.57 26.49 76.20
C ALA A 788 60.12 26.53 76.18
N ASP A 789 60.75 27.56 76.76
CA ASP A 789 62.22 27.74 76.76
C ASP A 789 62.88 27.44 78.13
N ALA A 790 62.14 26.89 79.11
CA ALA A 790 62.64 26.71 80.49
C ALA A 790 63.53 25.46 80.72
N ASP A 791 63.39 24.40 79.92
CA ASP A 791 63.99 23.08 80.22
C ASP A 791 65.05 22.63 79.20
N ARG A 792 65.87 23.54 78.67
CA ARG A 792 67.02 23.15 77.83
C ARG A 792 68.32 23.11 78.66
N PRO A 793 68.86 21.93 79.02
CA PRO A 793 70.15 21.85 79.70
C PRO A 793 71.28 22.39 78.82
N ALA A 794 72.27 23.04 79.44
CA ALA A 794 73.39 23.65 78.75
C ALA A 794 74.25 22.60 78.02
N ALA A 795 74.62 22.90 76.76
CA ALA A 795 75.50 22.08 75.92
C ALA A 795 76.84 21.81 76.61
N ASP A 796 77.28 20.55 76.62
CA ASP A 796 78.55 20.14 77.19
C ASP A 796 79.75 20.55 76.31
N GLU A 797 80.95 20.47 76.86
CA GLU A 797 82.21 20.80 76.17
C GLU A 797 82.48 19.91 74.93
N HIS A 798 81.74 18.82 74.74
CA HIS A 798 81.88 17.93 73.60
C HIS A 798 81.14 18.48 72.37
N GLU A 799 79.92 19.04 72.54
CA GLU A 799 79.16 19.70 71.46
C GLU A 799 79.87 20.96 70.93
N LYS A 800 80.57 21.71 71.79
CA LYS A 800 81.35 22.89 71.38
C LYS A 800 82.55 22.56 70.50
N ARG A 801 83.13 21.35 70.62
CA ARG A 801 84.25 20.92 69.77
C ARG A 801 83.80 20.48 68.38
N ILE A 802 82.59 19.95 68.24
CA ILE A 802 82.03 19.53 66.95
C ILE A 802 81.62 20.74 66.09
N ALA A 803 81.17 21.84 66.71
CA ALA A 803 80.84 23.07 65.98
C ALA A 803 82.07 23.80 65.40
N ASN A 804 83.24 23.67 66.03
CA ASN A 804 84.48 24.34 65.59
C ASN A 804 85.23 23.59 64.47
N SER A 805 84.93 22.31 64.21
CA SER A 805 85.60 21.54 63.15
C SER A 805 85.01 21.78 61.74
N TYR A 806 83.76 22.24 61.63
CA TYR A 806 83.12 22.56 60.35
C TYR A 806 83.58 23.89 59.71
N ALA A 807 84.26 24.76 60.47
CA ALA A 807 84.75 26.04 59.96
C ALA A 807 86.10 25.95 59.23
N ALA A 808 86.79 24.80 59.27
CA ALA A 808 88.17 24.65 58.80
C ALA A 808 88.34 24.03 57.40
N HIS A 809 87.26 23.68 56.68
CA HIS A 809 87.34 23.16 55.30
C HIS A 809 86.54 24.03 54.33
N ARG A 810 87.13 25.16 53.94
CA ARG A 810 86.64 26.01 52.85
C ARG A 810 87.78 26.22 51.84
N PRO A 811 87.73 25.62 50.63
CA PRO A 811 88.73 25.91 49.59
C PRO A 811 88.45 27.28 48.96
N THR A 812 89.53 28.02 48.70
CA THR A 812 89.57 29.31 47.97
C THR A 812 90.11 29.13 46.55
N SER A 813 89.43 29.69 45.54
CA SER A 813 89.99 30.24 44.28
C SER A 813 88.83 30.88 43.48
N SER A 814 88.68 32.21 43.36
CA SER A 814 89.40 33.20 42.54
C SER A 814 89.00 33.25 41.05
N ASN A 815 88.30 34.33 40.69
CA ASN A 815 88.33 35.17 39.47
C ASN A 815 88.37 34.57 38.06
N GLN A 816 87.43 34.99 37.19
CA GLN A 816 87.67 35.92 36.07
C GLN A 816 86.39 36.19 35.23
N HIS A 817 86.00 37.47 35.12
CA HIS A 817 85.30 38.07 33.96
C HIS A 817 86.32 38.32 32.82
N PRO A 818 86.01 38.71 31.54
CA PRO A 818 84.82 39.46 31.07
C PRO A 818 84.35 39.24 29.58
N HIS A 819 83.34 40.03 29.16
CA HIS A 819 83.00 40.55 27.80
C HIS A 819 82.95 39.65 26.55
N GLU A 820 81.80 39.64 25.84
CA GLU A 820 81.61 40.29 24.51
C GLU A 820 80.20 40.04 23.91
N HIS A 821 79.60 41.12 23.40
CA HIS A 821 78.60 41.20 22.32
C HIS A 821 79.25 42.13 21.27
N PRO A 822 78.96 42.10 19.94
CA PRO A 822 77.63 41.94 19.31
C PRO A 822 77.55 41.27 17.89
N GLU A 823 76.33 40.90 17.46
CA GLU A 823 75.67 40.96 16.10
C GLU A 823 76.38 40.62 14.75
N PRO A 824 75.69 40.54 13.58
CA PRO A 824 74.29 40.21 13.22
C PRO A 824 74.12 39.34 11.91
N LYS A 825 72.84 39.21 11.46
CA LYS A 825 72.30 39.08 10.08
C LYS A 825 71.81 37.73 9.53
N ASP A 826 70.47 37.66 9.43
CA ASP A 826 69.65 37.50 8.21
C ASP A 826 70.11 36.56 7.09
N THR A 827 69.30 35.53 6.81
CA THR A 827 68.44 35.43 5.60
C THR A 827 67.49 34.25 5.68
#